data_AF-A0A358FYV0-F1
#
_entry.id   AF-A0A358FYV0-F1
#
_cell.length_a   1.000
_cell.length_b   1.000
_cell.length_c   1.000
_cell.angle_alpha   90.00
_cell.angle_beta   90.00
_cell.angle_gamma   90.00
#
_symmetry.space_group_name_H-M   'P 1'
#
loop_
_entity.id
_entity.type
_entity.pdbx_description
1 polymer ?
#
loop_
_entity_poly.entity_id
_entity_poly.type
_entity_poly.pdbx_seq_one_letter_code
_entity_poly.pdbx_strand_id
1 'polypeptide(L)'
;MSHPPEAFGANSWLVEEMYERFCADAESVGDSWKEFFSDYRPNGQTTAETATTIPPASPSVDVATPAPTVPAKPQPESVSQTDTPASNGEAPDIGTPIRGVAARIVENMENSLSVPTATSFRNVPAKLLEVNRKAINSYRERTGQAKVSFTHLIGYAIVRAIADASPNMRNGFVEGGDGKPRLINATSVNMGLAVDVDKGDGTRSLVVPVLRDADTMSFAGFLAAYEEIIRKVRNNKLTVDDFQGANITLTNPGTIGTVQSVPRLMPGQGVIVGVGNIDYPAEFEGADRTNLSSLGISKVVTVTSTYDHRIIQGAESGLFLKRVHELLLGGHDFYVDIFQALEIPYEAYEWENDTNPIDREEAMLAKQMAVAKLIRVHRVRGHLMADLDPLKWKAPRTPKELDPTTYGLTIWDRDREFLTDHVGGKPKMRLGDLLSVLRNAYCSKIGVEYMHIQNTEEQEWMQARLEGAPVHFEHDEKLRILERLNAAEAFERFLATKYVGTKRFGIEGAESAIPILDTILSNAAEANLDGAVIGMAHRGRLNVLSNIMGKSHEAIFAEFEGHLDPSTVQGSGDVKYHLGATGEYTSPSGAHIDVELAANPSHLETVNPIVMGIARSRQDRINPPLSYSVLPLLVHGDAAFAGQGIVAECLAMSDISGYRVGGTIHLIINNQIGFTTAPQFARSSLYCSDVAKSIQVPIFHVNGDDPEACARVAQL
;
A
#
# COMPACT_ATOMS: atom_id res chain seq x y z
N MET A 1 -21.71 28.51 0.05
CA MET A 1 -21.38 27.29 0.80
C MET A 1 -20.09 27.58 1.55
N SER A 2 -20.10 27.48 2.87
CA SER A 2 -18.96 27.72 3.75
C SER A 2 -17.96 26.57 3.62
N HIS A 3 -16.74 26.84 3.17
CA HIS A 3 -15.66 25.85 3.12
C HIS A 3 -15.13 25.60 4.54
N PRO A 4 -15.15 24.36 5.06
CA PRO A 4 -14.51 24.07 6.33
C PRO A 4 -12.98 24.11 6.18
N PRO A 5 -12.24 24.56 7.21
CA PRO A 5 -10.77 24.71 7.18
C PRO A 5 -10.00 23.40 7.00
N GLU A 6 -10.65 22.24 7.14
CA GLU A 6 -10.07 20.91 6.89
C GLU A 6 -9.75 20.64 5.41
N ALA A 7 -10.26 21.45 4.47
CA ALA A 7 -10.13 21.18 3.02
C ALA A 7 -8.71 21.35 2.45
N PHE A 8 -7.80 22.04 3.16
CA PHE A 8 -6.45 22.36 2.65
C PHE A 8 -5.31 21.60 3.35
N GLY A 9 -5.61 20.79 4.37
CA GLY A 9 -4.64 19.94 5.05
C GLY A 9 -3.32 20.65 5.39
N ALA A 10 -2.19 20.03 5.04
CA ALA A 10 -0.84 20.53 5.30
C ALA A 10 -0.47 21.88 4.65
N ASN A 11 -1.31 22.41 3.76
CA ASN A 11 -1.08 23.67 3.04
C ASN A 11 -1.91 24.84 3.58
N SER A 12 -2.61 24.69 4.72
CA SER A 12 -3.44 25.75 5.32
C SER A 12 -2.64 27.04 5.59
N TRP A 13 -1.41 26.90 6.11
CA TRP A 13 -0.51 28.03 6.40
C TRP A 13 -0.15 28.85 5.15
N LEU A 14 0.05 28.19 4.00
CA LEU A 14 0.37 28.85 2.74
C LEU A 14 -0.84 29.62 2.19
N VAL A 15 -2.04 29.07 2.35
CA VAL A 15 -3.29 29.73 1.95
C VAL A 15 -3.55 30.96 2.82
N GLU A 16 -3.30 30.87 4.13
CA GLU A 16 -3.37 32.02 5.05
C GLU A 16 -2.34 33.10 4.69
N GLU A 17 -1.09 32.72 4.44
CA GLU A 17 -0.03 33.66 4.03
C GLU A 17 -0.35 34.34 2.69
N MET A 18 -0.83 33.59 1.70
CA MET A 18 -1.21 34.14 0.40
C MET A 18 -2.46 35.02 0.51
N TYR A 19 -3.38 34.72 1.43
CA TYR A 19 -4.56 35.55 1.69
C TYR A 19 -4.18 36.87 2.36
N GLU A 20 -3.27 36.85 3.34
CA GLU A 20 -2.74 38.06 3.97
C GLU A 20 -2.04 38.96 2.95
N ARG A 21 -1.23 38.38 2.05
CA ARG A 21 -0.59 39.11 0.95
C ARG A 21 -1.62 39.71 0.00
N PHE A 22 -2.66 38.95 -0.37
CA PHE A 22 -3.76 39.43 -1.21
C PHE A 22 -4.53 40.59 -0.56
N CYS A 23 -4.81 40.52 0.75
CA CYS A 23 -5.46 41.60 1.48
C CYS A 23 -4.60 42.87 1.59
N ALA A 24 -3.27 42.73 1.68
CA ALA A 24 -2.34 43.85 1.72
C ALA A 24 -2.14 44.51 0.35
N ASP A 25 -1.97 43.71 -0.70
CA ASP A 25 -1.88 44.13 -2.10
C ASP A 25 -2.30 42.98 -3.03
N ALA A 26 -3.42 43.15 -3.74
CA ALA A 26 -3.96 42.13 -4.62
C ALA A 26 -3.00 41.76 -5.77
N GLU A 27 -2.13 42.67 -6.22
CA GLU A 27 -1.16 42.43 -7.29
C GLU A 27 0.08 41.65 -6.82
N SER A 28 0.24 41.45 -5.50
CA SER A 28 1.37 40.71 -4.92
C SER A 28 1.24 39.19 -5.02
N VAL A 29 0.07 38.68 -5.45
CA VAL A 29 -0.21 37.26 -5.66
C VAL A 29 -0.57 36.98 -7.12
N GLY A 30 -0.28 35.78 -7.61
CA GLY A 30 -0.57 35.40 -9.00
C GLY A 30 -2.08 35.34 -9.31
N ASP A 31 -2.45 35.43 -10.58
CA ASP A 31 -3.86 35.53 -11.01
C ASP A 31 -4.75 34.39 -10.52
N SER A 32 -4.21 33.17 -10.40
CA SER A 32 -4.92 32.01 -9.83
C SER A 32 -5.27 32.19 -8.35
N TRP A 33 -4.48 32.94 -7.59
CA TRP A 33 -4.75 33.27 -6.19
C TRP A 33 -5.74 34.43 -6.06
N LYS A 34 -5.69 35.42 -6.98
CA LYS A 34 -6.67 36.51 -7.04
C LYS A 34 -8.09 35.98 -7.29
N GLU A 35 -8.24 35.04 -8.22
CA GLU A 35 -9.52 34.39 -8.52
C GLU A 35 -10.00 33.50 -7.36
N PHE A 36 -9.08 32.84 -6.66
CA PHE A 36 -9.42 32.03 -5.49
C PHE A 36 -9.87 32.89 -4.29
N PHE A 37 -9.21 34.02 -4.04
CA PHE A 37 -9.51 34.88 -2.89
C PHE A 37 -10.64 35.89 -3.10
N SER A 38 -11.11 36.11 -4.34
CA SER A 38 -12.24 37.00 -4.60
C SER A 38 -13.52 36.57 -3.88
N ASP A 39 -13.68 35.26 -3.66
CA ASP A 39 -14.86 34.65 -3.02
C ASP A 39 -14.54 33.97 -1.67
N TYR A 40 -13.31 34.09 -1.17
CA TYR A 40 -12.85 33.46 0.07
C TYR A 40 -13.27 34.28 1.31
N ARG A 41 -13.92 33.64 2.29
CA ARG A 41 -14.24 34.26 3.59
C ARG A 41 -13.72 33.40 4.74
N PRO A 42 -12.70 33.84 5.50
CA PRO A 42 -12.23 33.11 6.67
C PRO A 42 -13.24 33.22 7.82
N ASN A 43 -13.47 32.11 8.52
CA ASN A 43 -14.35 32.07 9.69
C ASN A 43 -13.63 32.66 10.92
N GLY A 44 -14.23 33.70 11.51
CA GLY A 44 -14.00 34.07 12.91
C GLY A 44 -12.86 35.05 13.20
N GLN A 45 -13.08 36.35 12.92
CA GLN A 45 -12.54 37.43 13.75
C GLN A 45 -13.60 38.53 13.95
N THR A 46 -13.95 38.71 15.22
CA THR A 46 -14.89 39.67 15.77
C THR A 46 -14.26 41.06 15.75
N THR A 47 -14.73 41.96 14.90
CA THR A 47 -14.50 43.41 15.08
C THR A 47 -15.71 44.02 15.78
N ALA A 48 -15.46 44.47 16.99
CA ALA A 48 -16.38 45.22 17.83
C ALA A 48 -16.68 46.59 17.21
N GLU A 49 -17.95 46.90 16.99
CA GLU A 49 -18.44 48.28 16.91
C GLU A 49 -19.54 48.51 17.94
N THR A 50 -19.13 49.34 18.90
CA THR A 50 -19.82 50.28 19.78
C THR A 50 -21.36 50.36 19.77
N ALA A 51 -21.89 50.30 20.99
CA ALA A 51 -23.29 50.39 21.36
C ALA A 51 -23.91 51.80 21.23
N THR A 52 -25.19 51.85 20.90
CA THR A 52 -26.15 52.89 21.30
C THR A 52 -27.51 52.28 21.72
N THR A 53 -27.65 52.13 23.04
CA THR A 53 -28.82 52.41 23.93
C THR A 53 -30.30 52.13 23.51
N ILE A 54 -30.83 50.99 24.01
CA ILE A 54 -32.09 50.63 24.79
C ILE A 54 -33.30 51.61 24.96
N PRO A 55 -34.51 51.25 25.51
CA PRO A 55 -35.31 49.98 25.75
C PRO A 55 -36.87 50.17 25.49
N PRO A 56 -37.84 49.37 26.04
CA PRO A 56 -38.07 47.91 26.10
C PRO A 56 -39.54 47.50 25.77
N ALA A 57 -39.81 46.20 25.55
CA ALA A 57 -40.99 45.50 26.11
C ALA A 57 -40.92 43.99 25.86
N SER A 58 -40.79 43.23 26.96
CA SER A 58 -41.01 41.79 27.08
C SER A 58 -42.49 41.51 27.45
N PRO A 59 -42.89 40.28 27.83
CA PRO A 59 -42.96 39.02 27.09
C PRO A 59 -44.43 38.48 27.11
N SER A 60 -44.82 37.43 26.39
CA SER A 60 -44.86 36.04 26.91
C SER A 60 -46.18 35.34 26.50
N VAL A 61 -46.10 34.02 26.29
CA VAL A 61 -47.14 32.94 26.34
C VAL A 61 -48.43 33.10 25.49
N ASP A 62 -49.16 32.10 25.02
CA ASP A 62 -49.22 30.65 25.28
C ASP A 62 -49.98 29.93 24.15
N VAL A 63 -49.93 28.61 24.21
CA VAL A 63 -50.68 27.55 23.48
C VAL A 63 -52.20 27.79 23.36
N ALA A 64 -52.86 27.34 22.26
CA ALA A 64 -54.15 26.59 22.28
C ALA A 64 -54.83 26.34 20.90
N THR A 65 -55.35 25.12 20.75
CA THR A 65 -56.42 24.59 19.85
C THR A 65 -57.83 25.01 20.37
N PRO A 66 -59.00 24.59 19.81
CA PRO A 66 -59.62 24.69 18.46
C PRO A 66 -61.10 25.23 18.44
N ALA A 67 -61.69 25.29 17.22
CA ALA A 67 -63.15 25.34 16.83
C ALA A 67 -63.94 26.67 17.08
N PRO A 68 -65.05 27.03 16.36
CA PRO A 68 -66.11 26.16 15.80
C PRO A 68 -66.80 26.59 14.46
N THR A 69 -67.66 25.69 13.96
CA THR A 69 -68.68 25.79 12.88
C THR A 69 -70.03 26.35 13.34
N VAL A 70 -70.79 27.10 12.50
CA VAL A 70 -72.28 27.18 12.46
C VAL A 70 -72.77 27.89 11.14
N PRO A 71 -74.06 27.89 10.69
CA PRO A 71 -74.81 26.83 9.98
C PRO A 71 -75.64 27.23 8.71
N ALA A 72 -76.27 26.18 8.15
CA ALA A 72 -77.28 25.97 7.09
C ALA A 72 -78.53 26.88 6.93
N LYS A 73 -79.21 26.77 5.76
CA LYS A 73 -80.63 26.29 5.61
C LYS A 73 -81.12 26.12 4.13
N PRO A 74 -82.25 25.40 3.84
CA PRO A 74 -82.32 24.33 2.82
C PRO A 74 -83.59 24.28 1.91
N GLN A 75 -83.66 23.21 1.06
CA GLN A 75 -84.82 22.51 0.44
C GLN A 75 -85.57 23.12 -0.77
N PRO A 76 -86.35 22.34 -1.58
CA PRO A 76 -86.25 20.91 -1.95
C PRO A 76 -86.60 20.56 -3.45
N GLU A 77 -86.21 19.33 -3.84
CA GLU A 77 -86.92 18.32 -4.68
C GLU A 77 -87.45 18.68 -6.09
N SER A 78 -86.83 18.16 -7.16
CA SER A 78 -87.15 16.88 -7.86
C SER A 78 -88.14 17.12 -9.03
N VAL A 79 -88.14 16.50 -10.23
CA VAL A 79 -87.61 15.28 -10.87
C VAL A 79 -87.63 15.67 -12.38
N SER A 80 -86.70 15.35 -13.29
CA SER A 80 -86.48 14.02 -13.87
C SER A 80 -85.43 14.11 -14.99
N GLN A 81 -84.67 13.01 -15.09
CA GLN A 81 -83.89 12.44 -16.20
C GLN A 81 -84.56 12.68 -17.58
N THR A 82 -83.92 12.76 -18.75
CA THR A 82 -82.74 12.10 -19.37
C THR A 82 -82.58 12.85 -20.73
N ASP A 83 -81.40 13.21 -21.27
CA ASP A 83 -80.53 12.33 -22.08
C ASP A 83 -79.23 13.07 -22.49
N THR A 84 -78.12 12.34 -22.29
CA THR A 84 -76.77 12.28 -22.92
C THR A 84 -76.52 12.95 -24.30
N PRO A 85 -75.24 13.08 -24.77
CA PRO A 85 -74.09 13.81 -24.23
C PRO A 85 -73.34 14.64 -25.31
N ALA A 86 -72.50 15.60 -24.92
CA ALA A 86 -71.41 16.08 -25.77
C ALA A 86 -70.10 15.98 -24.98
N SER A 87 -69.21 15.09 -25.43
CA SER A 87 -67.88 14.91 -24.87
C SER A 87 -66.99 16.09 -25.22
N ASN A 88 -66.59 16.87 -24.22
CA ASN A 88 -65.35 17.63 -24.27
C ASN A 88 -64.23 16.71 -23.80
N GLY A 89 -63.39 16.28 -24.73
CA GLY A 89 -62.18 15.54 -24.41
C GLY A 89 -61.15 16.46 -23.76
N GLU A 90 -60.85 16.22 -22.49
CA GLU A 90 -59.56 16.61 -21.92
C GLU A 90 -58.48 15.74 -22.57
N ALA A 91 -57.53 16.37 -23.25
CA ALA A 91 -56.33 15.70 -23.72
C ALA A 91 -55.56 15.16 -22.50
N PRO A 92 -55.01 13.92 -22.56
CA PRO A 92 -54.25 13.37 -21.45
C PRO A 92 -52.98 14.21 -21.22
N ASP A 93 -52.65 14.43 -19.95
CA ASP A 93 -51.40 15.07 -19.51
C ASP A 93 -50.20 14.35 -20.14
N ILE A 94 -49.53 15.03 -21.09
CA ILE A 94 -48.51 14.44 -21.98
C ILE A 94 -47.13 14.29 -21.28
N GLY A 95 -47.07 14.60 -19.98
CA GLY A 95 -45.88 14.48 -19.14
C GLY A 95 -44.91 15.67 -19.24
N THR A 96 -43.85 15.63 -18.43
CA THR A 96 -42.83 16.71 -18.35
C THR A 96 -41.72 16.51 -19.39
N PRO A 97 -41.29 17.56 -20.12
CA PRO A 97 -40.22 17.45 -21.11
C PRO A 97 -38.88 17.04 -20.51
N ILE A 98 -38.25 16.01 -21.07
CA ILE A 98 -36.90 15.57 -20.70
C ILE A 98 -35.88 16.58 -21.24
N ARG A 99 -34.97 17.08 -20.40
CA ARG A 99 -33.96 18.10 -20.75
C ARG A 99 -32.55 17.71 -20.30
N GLY A 100 -31.54 18.38 -20.84
CA GLY A 100 -30.14 18.22 -20.43
C GLY A 100 -29.59 16.82 -20.68
N VAL A 101 -28.85 16.28 -19.71
CA VAL A 101 -28.21 14.95 -19.81
C VAL A 101 -29.23 13.84 -20.11
N ALA A 102 -30.43 13.91 -19.52
CA ALA A 102 -31.46 12.91 -19.76
C ALA A 102 -31.98 12.93 -21.22
N ALA A 103 -32.03 14.10 -21.87
CA ALA A 103 -32.41 14.19 -23.29
C ALA A 103 -31.32 13.58 -24.19
N ARG A 104 -30.05 13.74 -23.81
CA ARG A 104 -28.93 13.10 -24.52
C ARG A 104 -28.95 11.58 -24.36
N ILE A 105 -29.39 11.06 -23.22
CA ILE A 105 -29.62 9.62 -23.03
C ILE A 105 -30.71 9.13 -24.00
N VAL A 106 -31.83 9.86 -24.13
CA VAL A 106 -32.89 9.51 -25.10
C VAL A 106 -32.34 9.43 -26.52
N GLU A 107 -31.61 10.46 -26.96
CA GLU A 107 -30.98 10.48 -28.29
C GLU A 107 -30.02 9.29 -28.49
N ASN A 108 -29.20 8.98 -27.48
CA ASN A 108 -28.29 7.84 -27.53
C ASN A 108 -29.05 6.50 -27.61
N MET A 109 -30.15 6.35 -26.86
CA MET A 109 -30.97 5.14 -26.87
C MET A 109 -31.69 4.95 -28.21
N GLU A 110 -32.26 6.01 -28.78
CA GLU A 110 -32.83 5.99 -30.14
C GLU A 110 -31.78 5.60 -31.18
N ASN A 111 -30.58 6.20 -31.12
CA ASN A 111 -29.48 5.85 -32.02
C ASN A 111 -29.04 4.38 -31.86
N SER A 112 -29.07 3.83 -30.66
CA SER A 112 -28.74 2.42 -30.40
C SER A 112 -29.72 1.43 -31.05
N LEU A 113 -30.94 1.84 -31.42
CA LEU A 113 -31.91 0.98 -32.10
C LEU A 113 -31.44 0.56 -33.50
N SER A 114 -30.56 1.37 -34.11
CA SER A 114 -29.99 1.11 -35.44
C SER A 114 -28.91 0.02 -35.47
N VAL A 115 -28.46 -0.46 -34.31
CA VAL A 115 -27.39 -1.46 -34.18
C VAL A 115 -28.01 -2.84 -33.95
N PRO A 116 -27.95 -3.76 -34.93
CA PRO A 116 -28.42 -5.13 -34.74
C PRO A 116 -27.45 -5.89 -33.84
N THR A 117 -27.78 -6.00 -32.56
CA THR A 117 -26.92 -6.64 -31.57
C THR A 117 -27.25 -8.12 -31.39
N ALA A 118 -26.22 -8.93 -31.15
CA ALA A 118 -26.36 -10.25 -30.54
C ALA A 118 -25.54 -10.29 -29.24
N THR A 119 -25.91 -11.19 -28.32
CA THR A 119 -25.24 -11.31 -27.03
C THR A 119 -24.79 -12.73 -26.76
N SER A 120 -23.55 -12.87 -26.35
CA SER A 120 -22.98 -14.09 -25.81
C SER A 120 -22.61 -13.87 -24.35
N PHE A 121 -22.64 -14.92 -23.54
CA PHE A 121 -22.27 -14.83 -22.12
C PHE A 121 -21.50 -16.08 -21.70
N ARG A 122 -20.65 -15.92 -20.70
CA ARG A 122 -19.85 -17.02 -20.13
C ARG A 122 -19.71 -16.81 -18.63
N ASN A 123 -19.90 -17.89 -17.88
CA ASN A 123 -19.60 -17.93 -16.45
C ASN A 123 -18.10 -18.23 -16.28
N VAL A 124 -17.42 -17.40 -15.51
CA VAL A 124 -15.98 -17.53 -15.21
C VAL A 124 -15.80 -17.75 -13.71
N PRO A 125 -15.05 -18.78 -13.27
CA PRO A 125 -14.72 -18.95 -11.86
C PRO A 125 -13.92 -17.75 -11.33
N ALA A 126 -14.35 -17.18 -10.21
CA ALA A 126 -13.71 -16.00 -9.61
C ALA A 126 -12.61 -16.36 -8.60
N LYS A 127 -12.38 -17.66 -8.31
CA LYS A 127 -11.50 -18.10 -7.22
C LYS A 127 -10.07 -17.57 -7.34
N LEU A 128 -9.43 -17.75 -8.50
CA LEU A 128 -8.05 -17.28 -8.69
C LEU A 128 -7.98 -15.75 -8.70
N LEU A 129 -8.98 -15.11 -9.31
CA LEU A 129 -9.15 -13.67 -9.33
C LEU A 129 -9.23 -13.09 -7.90
N GLU A 130 -10.00 -13.70 -7.01
CA GLU A 130 -10.09 -13.29 -5.59
C GLU A 130 -8.75 -13.48 -4.86
N VAL A 131 -8.10 -14.62 -5.06
CA VAL A 131 -6.83 -14.97 -4.38
C VAL A 131 -5.70 -14.02 -4.79
N ASN A 132 -5.49 -13.83 -6.09
CA ASN A 132 -4.45 -12.93 -6.60
C ASN A 132 -4.76 -11.47 -6.28
N ARG A 133 -6.03 -11.03 -6.36
CA ARG A 133 -6.41 -9.67 -5.92
C ARG A 133 -6.14 -9.44 -4.44
N LYS A 134 -6.42 -10.41 -3.56
CA LYS A 134 -6.10 -10.30 -2.12
C LYS A 134 -4.60 -10.15 -1.93
N ALA A 135 -3.78 -10.95 -2.61
CA ALA A 135 -2.33 -10.86 -2.55
C ALA A 135 -1.78 -9.50 -3.03
N ILE A 136 -2.26 -9.01 -4.18
CA ILE A 136 -1.92 -7.69 -4.72
C ILE A 136 -2.25 -6.60 -3.70
N ASN A 137 -3.47 -6.59 -3.15
CA ASN A 137 -3.90 -5.55 -2.23
C ASN A 137 -3.18 -5.61 -0.88
N SER A 138 -2.87 -6.81 -0.38
CA SER A 138 -2.06 -6.96 0.85
C SER A 138 -0.63 -6.42 0.67
N TYR A 139 -0.05 -6.47 -0.53
CA TYR A 139 1.22 -5.80 -0.81
C TYR A 139 1.04 -4.28 -0.91
N ARG A 140 0.07 -3.83 -1.71
CA ARG A 140 -0.15 -2.40 -1.99
C ARG A 140 -0.52 -1.59 -0.75
N GLU A 141 -1.34 -2.17 0.14
CA GLU A 141 -1.73 -1.54 1.41
C GLU A 141 -0.52 -1.29 2.32
N ARG A 142 0.47 -2.19 2.33
CA ARG A 142 1.73 -2.01 3.07
C ARG A 142 2.59 -0.89 2.48
N THR A 143 2.55 -0.70 1.17
CA THR A 143 3.29 0.38 0.49
C THR A 143 2.49 1.69 0.39
N GLY A 144 1.35 1.82 1.10
CA GLY A 144 0.50 3.02 1.06
C GLY A 144 -0.18 3.29 -0.30
N GLN A 145 -0.24 2.28 -1.18
CA GLN A 145 -0.77 2.41 -2.53
C GLN A 145 -2.27 2.07 -2.60
N ALA A 146 -2.99 2.72 -3.53
CA ALA A 146 -4.43 2.49 -3.73
C ALA A 146 -4.74 1.04 -4.14
N LYS A 147 -5.89 0.52 -3.68
CA LYS A 147 -6.33 -0.87 -3.91
C LYS A 147 -6.71 -1.13 -5.36
N VAL A 148 -6.38 -2.32 -5.86
CA VAL A 148 -6.84 -2.83 -7.15
C VAL A 148 -8.26 -3.42 -6.99
N SER A 149 -9.18 -2.99 -7.86
CA SER A 149 -10.54 -3.51 -7.94
C SER A 149 -10.64 -4.74 -8.84
N PHE A 150 -11.71 -5.53 -8.71
CA PHE A 150 -12.00 -6.59 -9.68
C PHE A 150 -12.20 -6.03 -11.09
N THR A 151 -12.81 -4.85 -11.21
CA THR A 151 -13.01 -4.17 -12.49
C THR A 151 -11.70 -3.85 -13.19
N HIS A 152 -10.63 -3.50 -12.46
CA HIS A 152 -9.31 -3.25 -13.08
C HIS A 152 -8.76 -4.53 -13.74
N LEU A 153 -8.82 -5.66 -13.03
CA LEU A 153 -8.31 -6.94 -13.51
C LEU A 153 -9.16 -7.46 -14.68
N ILE A 154 -10.49 -7.41 -14.57
CA ILE A 154 -11.40 -7.85 -15.63
C ILE A 154 -11.32 -6.93 -16.85
N GLY A 155 -11.26 -5.61 -16.65
CA GLY A 155 -11.08 -4.62 -17.72
C GLY A 155 -9.77 -4.84 -18.47
N TYR A 156 -8.67 -5.08 -17.76
CA TYR A 156 -7.39 -5.39 -18.40
C TYR A 156 -7.43 -6.73 -19.15
N ALA A 157 -8.07 -7.77 -18.58
CA ALA A 157 -8.27 -9.04 -19.27
C ALA A 157 -9.08 -8.88 -20.58
N ILE A 158 -10.08 -8.00 -20.60
CA ILE A 158 -10.86 -7.68 -21.81
C ILE A 158 -9.96 -7.01 -22.87
N VAL A 159 -9.20 -5.99 -22.47
CA VAL A 159 -8.27 -5.30 -23.37
C VAL A 159 -7.27 -6.26 -23.97
N ARG A 160 -6.62 -7.10 -23.15
CA ARG A 160 -5.66 -8.11 -23.62
C ARG A 160 -6.31 -9.19 -24.49
N ALA A 161 -7.50 -9.66 -24.15
CA ALA A 161 -8.22 -10.63 -24.97
C ALA A 161 -8.49 -10.11 -26.39
N ILE A 162 -8.87 -8.83 -26.51
CA ILE A 162 -9.09 -8.17 -27.80
C ILE A 162 -7.77 -7.94 -28.54
N ALA A 163 -6.77 -7.38 -27.86
CA ALA A 163 -5.48 -7.06 -28.47
C ALA A 163 -4.76 -8.30 -28.99
N ASP A 164 -4.76 -9.39 -28.21
CA ASP A 164 -3.89 -10.54 -28.44
C ASP A 164 -4.55 -11.66 -29.26
N ALA A 165 -5.88 -11.78 -29.21
CA ALA A 165 -6.57 -12.93 -29.79
C ALA A 165 -7.87 -12.62 -30.53
N SER A 166 -8.50 -11.47 -30.31
CA SER A 166 -9.79 -11.13 -30.92
C SER A 166 -9.85 -9.68 -31.41
N PRO A 167 -8.95 -9.28 -32.33
CA PRO A 167 -8.84 -7.89 -32.77
C PRO A 167 -10.11 -7.38 -33.45
N ASN A 168 -10.90 -8.25 -34.08
CA ASN A 168 -12.18 -7.87 -34.71
C ASN A 168 -13.17 -7.23 -33.73
N MET A 169 -13.06 -7.54 -32.43
CA MET A 169 -13.94 -6.99 -31.40
C MET A 169 -13.78 -5.48 -31.20
N ARG A 170 -12.64 -4.88 -31.61
CA ARG A 170 -12.40 -3.43 -31.50
C ARG A 170 -12.90 -2.62 -32.70
N ASN A 171 -13.35 -3.30 -33.75
CA ASN A 171 -13.80 -2.65 -34.98
C ASN A 171 -15.23 -2.14 -34.84
N GLY A 172 -15.60 -1.13 -35.63
CA GLY A 172 -16.94 -0.53 -35.64
C GLY A 172 -17.63 -0.65 -37.00
N PHE A 173 -18.95 -0.47 -37.03
CA PHE A 173 -19.71 -0.39 -38.28
C PHE A 173 -20.02 1.08 -38.61
N VAL A 174 -19.92 1.43 -39.90
CA VAL A 174 -20.38 2.73 -40.41
C VAL A 174 -20.97 2.58 -41.80
N GLU A 175 -21.95 3.41 -42.12
CA GLU A 175 -22.44 3.55 -43.48
C GLU A 175 -21.68 4.69 -44.18
N GLY A 176 -21.05 4.39 -45.32
CA GLY A 176 -20.33 5.40 -46.09
C GLY A 176 -21.28 6.47 -46.63
N GLY A 177 -20.75 7.62 -47.06
CA GLY A 177 -21.55 8.66 -47.72
C GLY A 177 -22.23 8.20 -49.02
N ASP A 178 -21.86 7.01 -49.53
CA ASP A 178 -22.48 6.31 -50.65
C ASP A 178 -23.58 5.31 -50.25
N GLY A 179 -23.99 5.27 -48.97
CA GLY A 179 -25.00 4.35 -48.44
C GLY A 179 -24.50 2.90 -48.33
N LYS A 180 -23.19 2.64 -48.48
CA LYS A 180 -22.64 1.29 -48.44
C LYS A 180 -22.11 0.95 -47.04
N PRO A 181 -22.33 -0.28 -46.55
CA PRO A 181 -21.78 -0.72 -45.28
C PRO A 181 -20.26 -0.78 -45.33
N ARG A 182 -19.59 -0.27 -44.29
CA ARG A 182 -18.13 -0.24 -44.14
C ARG A 182 -17.73 -0.63 -42.73
N LEU A 183 -16.57 -1.28 -42.64
CA LEU A 183 -15.91 -1.63 -41.39
C LEU A 183 -14.94 -0.51 -41.00
N ILE A 184 -15.07 0.01 -39.79
CA ILE A 184 -14.07 0.86 -39.13
C ILE A 184 -13.00 -0.07 -38.56
N ASN A 185 -11.83 -0.10 -39.19
CA ASN A 185 -10.66 -0.81 -38.67
C ASN A 185 -9.94 0.05 -37.64
N ALA A 186 -10.20 -0.19 -36.36
CA ALA A 186 -9.51 0.54 -35.30
C ALA A 186 -8.13 -0.07 -35.04
N THR A 187 -7.13 0.79 -34.86
CA THR A 187 -5.73 0.38 -34.60
C THR A 187 -5.48 0.01 -33.15
N SER A 188 -6.16 0.69 -32.23
CA SER A 188 -5.99 0.56 -30.78
C SER A 188 -7.31 0.22 -30.08
N VAL A 189 -7.24 -0.18 -28.82
CA VAL A 189 -8.40 -0.40 -27.95
C VAL A 189 -8.67 0.84 -27.11
N ASN A 190 -9.75 1.54 -27.42
CA ASN A 190 -10.23 2.71 -26.67
C ASN A 190 -11.47 2.30 -25.87
N MET A 191 -11.28 2.07 -24.58
CA MET A 191 -12.31 1.50 -23.72
C MET A 191 -13.11 2.58 -23.01
N GLY A 192 -14.40 2.69 -23.34
CA GLY A 192 -15.37 3.42 -22.54
C GLY A 192 -15.59 2.73 -21.19
N LEU A 193 -15.52 3.48 -20.09
CA LEU A 193 -15.73 2.97 -18.73
C LEU A 193 -17.05 3.49 -18.19
N ALA A 194 -18.06 2.64 -18.08
CA ALA A 194 -19.34 3.07 -17.54
C ALA A 194 -19.24 3.24 -16.01
N VAL A 195 -19.24 4.50 -15.56
CA VAL A 195 -19.12 4.87 -14.14
C VAL A 195 -20.45 5.42 -13.67
N ASP A 196 -20.99 4.76 -12.65
CA ASP A 196 -22.21 5.18 -11.96
C ASP A 196 -21.87 6.20 -10.88
N VAL A 197 -22.30 7.45 -11.07
CA VAL A 197 -22.00 8.59 -10.19
C VAL A 197 -23.24 8.89 -9.35
N ASP A 198 -23.12 8.70 -8.04
CA ASP A 198 -24.10 9.14 -7.07
C ASP A 198 -23.95 10.65 -6.84
N LYS A 199 -25.04 11.41 -7.00
CA LYS A 199 -25.04 12.86 -6.81
C LYS A 199 -25.34 13.30 -5.37
N GLY A 200 -25.60 12.35 -4.47
CA GLY A 200 -25.87 12.60 -3.05
C GLY A 200 -27.28 13.12 -2.74
N ASP A 201 -28.07 13.45 -3.76
CA ASP A 201 -29.49 13.84 -3.67
C ASP A 201 -30.45 12.65 -3.91
N GLY A 202 -29.91 11.43 -3.90
CA GLY A 202 -30.63 10.20 -4.25
C GLY A 202 -30.73 9.95 -5.77
N THR A 203 -30.23 10.87 -6.61
CA THR A 203 -30.14 10.66 -8.05
C THR A 203 -28.77 10.12 -8.44
N ARG A 204 -28.76 9.26 -9.45
CA ARG A 204 -27.53 8.68 -10.01
C ARG A 204 -27.41 9.03 -11.48
N SER A 205 -26.20 9.26 -11.95
CA SER A 205 -25.92 9.52 -13.36
C SER A 205 -24.82 8.61 -13.88
N LEU A 206 -25.06 7.99 -15.03
CA LEU A 206 -24.08 7.19 -15.73
C LEU A 206 -23.25 8.09 -16.66
N VAL A 207 -21.93 8.04 -16.50
CA VAL A 207 -20.98 8.68 -17.42
C VAL A 207 -20.05 7.61 -18.00
N VAL A 208 -19.62 7.79 -19.25
CA VAL A 208 -18.76 6.82 -19.95
C VAL A 208 -17.50 7.50 -20.51
N PRO A 209 -16.54 7.89 -19.65
CA PRO A 209 -15.24 8.37 -20.10
C PRO A 209 -14.45 7.27 -20.83
N VAL A 210 -13.50 7.66 -21.68
CA VAL A 210 -12.75 6.78 -22.57
C VAL A 210 -11.30 6.69 -22.13
N LEU A 211 -10.86 5.47 -21.85
CA LEU A 211 -9.46 5.11 -21.70
C LEU A 211 -8.86 4.81 -23.08
N ARG A 212 -7.97 5.68 -23.55
CA ARG A 212 -7.36 5.59 -24.89
C ARG A 212 -6.17 4.65 -24.92
N ASP A 213 -5.94 4.01 -26.06
CA ASP A 213 -4.77 3.17 -26.36
C ASP A 213 -4.45 2.14 -25.26
N ALA A 214 -5.50 1.58 -24.64
CA ALA A 214 -5.39 0.74 -23.46
C ALA A 214 -4.59 -0.54 -23.72
N ASP A 215 -4.58 -1.03 -24.96
CA ASP A 215 -3.83 -2.20 -25.42
C ASP A 215 -2.31 -2.00 -25.44
N THR A 216 -1.85 -0.76 -25.50
CA THR A 216 -0.42 -0.41 -25.48
C THR A 216 0.17 -0.34 -24.08
N MET A 217 -0.68 -0.40 -23.04
CA MET A 217 -0.28 -0.19 -21.65
C MET A 217 0.10 -1.50 -20.95
N SER A 218 1.15 -1.43 -20.11
CA SER A 218 1.33 -2.41 -19.03
C SER A 218 0.18 -2.29 -18.01
N PHE A 219 0.01 -3.29 -17.15
CA PHE A 219 -1.04 -3.22 -16.12
C PHE A 219 -0.89 -1.99 -15.20
N ALA A 220 0.33 -1.60 -14.85
CA ALA A 220 0.58 -0.41 -14.03
C ALA A 220 0.17 0.88 -14.76
N GLY A 221 0.50 1.00 -16.05
CA GLY A 221 0.07 2.14 -16.89
C GLY A 221 -1.46 2.19 -17.03
N PHE A 222 -2.07 1.04 -17.29
CA PHE A 222 -3.52 0.88 -17.36
C PHE A 222 -4.20 1.31 -16.05
N LEU A 223 -3.70 0.84 -14.91
CA LEU A 223 -4.23 1.18 -13.59
C LEU A 223 -4.11 2.68 -13.30
N ALA A 224 -2.97 3.29 -13.61
CA ALA A 224 -2.76 4.72 -13.39
C ALA A 224 -3.72 5.58 -14.23
N ALA A 225 -3.85 5.25 -15.52
CA ALA A 225 -4.76 5.96 -16.43
C ALA A 225 -6.23 5.74 -16.06
N TYR A 226 -6.60 4.53 -15.63
CA TYR A 226 -7.94 4.23 -15.11
C TYR A 226 -8.26 5.09 -13.87
N GLU A 227 -7.36 5.12 -12.89
CA GLU A 227 -7.55 5.90 -11.66
C GLU A 227 -7.57 7.42 -11.91
N GLU A 228 -6.83 7.91 -12.89
CA GLU A 228 -6.91 9.31 -13.31
C GLU A 228 -8.31 9.65 -13.84
N ILE A 229 -8.89 8.78 -14.69
CA ILE A 229 -10.25 8.95 -15.19
C ILE A 229 -11.26 8.94 -14.03
N ILE A 230 -11.15 7.98 -13.11
CA ILE A 230 -12.04 7.91 -11.94
C ILE A 230 -11.90 9.15 -11.05
N ARG A 231 -10.69 9.67 -10.88
CA ARG A 231 -10.44 10.92 -10.15
C ARG A 231 -11.12 12.11 -10.84
N LYS A 232 -11.03 12.22 -12.17
CA LYS A 232 -11.75 13.25 -12.95
C LYS A 232 -13.26 13.12 -12.81
N VAL A 233 -13.80 11.90 -12.84
CA VAL A 233 -15.24 11.63 -12.64
C VAL A 233 -15.68 12.11 -11.26
N ARG A 234 -14.99 11.68 -10.20
CA ARG A 234 -15.33 12.04 -8.80
C ARG A 234 -15.23 13.54 -8.53
N ASN A 235 -14.26 14.21 -9.16
CA ASN A 235 -14.04 15.64 -8.98
C ASN A 235 -14.81 16.51 -9.99
N ASN A 236 -15.68 15.90 -10.82
CA ASN A 236 -16.43 16.58 -11.86
C ASN A 236 -15.56 17.41 -12.83
N LYS A 237 -14.40 16.86 -13.23
CA LYS A 237 -13.40 17.48 -14.12
C LYS A 237 -13.28 16.81 -15.49
N LEU A 238 -14.31 16.09 -15.92
CA LEU A 238 -14.34 15.50 -17.26
C LEU A 238 -14.54 16.58 -18.32
N THR A 239 -13.78 16.46 -19.41
CA THR A 239 -13.86 17.32 -20.60
C THR A 239 -14.61 16.60 -21.72
N VAL A 240 -14.98 17.33 -22.77
CA VAL A 240 -15.65 16.73 -23.95
C VAL A 240 -14.79 15.65 -24.59
N ASP A 241 -13.47 15.85 -24.63
CA ASP A 241 -12.52 14.91 -25.21
C ASP A 241 -12.46 13.59 -24.44
N ASP A 242 -12.75 13.60 -23.14
CA ASP A 242 -12.79 12.38 -22.32
C ASP A 242 -13.95 11.45 -22.73
N PHE A 243 -14.93 11.89 -23.51
CA PHE A 243 -16.07 11.07 -23.96
C PHE A 243 -15.94 10.57 -25.41
N GLN A 244 -14.92 11.01 -26.16
CA GLN A 244 -14.83 10.74 -27.60
C GLN A 244 -13.93 9.54 -27.93
N GLY A 245 -14.35 8.75 -28.91
CA GLY A 245 -13.49 7.76 -29.56
C GLY A 245 -13.43 6.38 -28.89
N ALA A 246 -14.36 6.06 -27.99
CA ALA A 246 -14.51 4.69 -27.51
C ALA A 246 -14.97 3.77 -28.65
N ASN A 247 -14.27 2.66 -28.85
CA ASN A 247 -14.64 1.60 -29.79
C ASN A 247 -15.13 0.33 -29.09
N ILE A 248 -14.86 0.20 -27.79
CA ILE A 248 -15.47 -0.79 -26.91
C ILE A 248 -15.94 -0.11 -25.63
N THR A 249 -16.84 -0.76 -24.88
CA THR A 249 -17.28 -0.26 -23.57
C THR A 249 -17.27 -1.38 -22.53
N LEU A 250 -16.84 -1.06 -21.31
CA LEU A 250 -16.97 -1.91 -20.12
C LEU A 250 -18.06 -1.33 -19.22
N THR A 251 -18.99 -2.17 -18.79
CA THR A 251 -20.00 -1.82 -17.78
C THR A 251 -20.03 -2.85 -16.66
N ASN A 252 -20.10 -2.40 -15.42
CA ASN A 252 -20.08 -3.26 -14.23
C ASN A 252 -21.30 -3.03 -13.33
N PRO A 253 -22.49 -3.51 -13.72
CA PRO A 253 -23.66 -3.52 -12.85
C PRO A 253 -23.57 -4.58 -11.74
N GLY A 254 -22.55 -5.45 -11.76
CA GLY A 254 -22.32 -6.43 -10.71
C GLY A 254 -22.14 -5.84 -9.31
N THR A 255 -21.72 -4.58 -9.21
CA THR A 255 -21.56 -3.87 -7.93
C THR A 255 -22.88 -3.65 -7.18
N ILE A 256 -24.01 -3.75 -7.87
CA ILE A 256 -25.37 -3.65 -7.30
C ILE A 256 -26.12 -4.99 -7.32
N GLY A 257 -25.40 -6.12 -7.47
CA GLY A 257 -25.99 -7.47 -7.43
C GLY A 257 -26.56 -7.95 -8.76
N THR A 258 -26.31 -7.24 -9.87
CA THR A 258 -26.78 -7.70 -11.19
C THR A 258 -25.96 -8.91 -11.65
N VAL A 259 -26.62 -10.07 -11.81
CA VAL A 259 -25.97 -11.31 -12.27
C VAL A 259 -25.50 -11.22 -13.72
N GLN A 260 -26.32 -10.65 -14.59
CA GLN A 260 -26.03 -10.55 -16.01
C GLN A 260 -26.66 -9.27 -16.57
N SER A 261 -25.94 -8.58 -17.46
CA SER A 261 -26.46 -7.42 -18.18
C SER A 261 -26.35 -7.61 -19.69
N VAL A 262 -27.39 -7.19 -20.40
CA VAL A 262 -27.45 -7.15 -21.87
C VAL A 262 -27.56 -5.68 -22.27
N PRO A 263 -26.45 -4.93 -22.22
CA PRO A 263 -26.47 -3.50 -22.48
C PRO A 263 -26.70 -3.19 -23.97
N ARG A 264 -27.26 -2.02 -24.26
CA ARG A 264 -27.42 -1.51 -25.63
C ARG A 264 -26.08 -1.01 -26.16
N LEU A 265 -25.69 -1.48 -27.34
CA LEU A 265 -24.45 -1.07 -28.00
C LEU A 265 -24.65 0.25 -28.75
N MET A 266 -23.68 1.16 -28.64
CA MET A 266 -23.72 2.44 -29.32
C MET A 266 -23.18 2.33 -30.76
N PRO A 267 -23.73 3.08 -31.74
CA PRO A 267 -23.18 3.13 -33.09
C PRO A 267 -21.68 3.46 -33.10
N GLY A 268 -20.93 2.81 -34.00
CA GLY A 268 -19.48 2.97 -34.13
C GLY A 268 -18.65 2.11 -33.17
N GLN A 269 -19.25 1.46 -32.16
CA GLN A 269 -18.58 0.50 -31.30
C GLN A 269 -18.79 -0.95 -31.77
N GLY A 270 -17.80 -1.82 -31.52
CA GLY A 270 -17.89 -3.24 -31.85
C GLY A 270 -18.59 -4.06 -30.77
N VAL A 271 -18.23 -3.81 -29.51
CA VAL A 271 -18.69 -4.60 -28.37
C VAL A 271 -18.85 -3.74 -27.11
N ILE A 272 -19.86 -4.09 -26.32
CA ILE A 272 -19.98 -3.66 -24.93
C ILE A 272 -19.96 -4.91 -24.04
N VAL A 273 -19.08 -4.89 -23.05
CA VAL A 273 -18.83 -6.01 -22.15
C VAL A 273 -19.47 -5.72 -20.80
N GLY A 274 -20.39 -6.57 -20.39
CA GLY A 274 -21.05 -6.50 -19.07
C GLY A 274 -20.37 -7.42 -18.07
N VAL A 275 -20.09 -6.90 -16.88
CA VAL A 275 -19.55 -7.67 -15.75
C VAL A 275 -20.64 -7.82 -14.69
N GLY A 276 -21.02 -9.07 -14.42
CA GLY A 276 -21.98 -9.43 -13.39
C GLY A 276 -21.41 -9.37 -11.98
N ASN A 277 -22.24 -9.69 -10.99
CA ASN A 277 -21.81 -9.83 -9.61
C ASN A 277 -20.83 -11.01 -9.46
N ILE A 278 -20.01 -10.95 -8.42
CA ILE A 278 -19.12 -12.04 -8.02
C ILE A 278 -19.76 -12.73 -6.84
N ASP A 279 -20.46 -13.83 -7.09
CA ASP A 279 -21.15 -14.58 -6.04
C ASP A 279 -21.22 -16.09 -6.35
N TYR A 280 -21.68 -16.87 -5.39
CA TYR A 280 -21.97 -18.27 -5.61
C TYR A 280 -23.12 -18.44 -6.62
N PRO A 281 -23.11 -19.53 -7.40
CA PRO A 281 -24.28 -19.91 -8.19
C PRO A 281 -25.53 -19.99 -7.30
N ALA A 282 -26.70 -19.70 -7.87
CA ALA A 282 -27.97 -19.58 -7.14
C ALA A 282 -28.32 -20.84 -6.33
N GLU A 283 -27.89 -22.01 -6.81
CA GLU A 283 -28.07 -23.30 -6.15
C GLU A 283 -27.33 -23.41 -4.80
N PHE A 284 -26.36 -22.52 -4.54
CA PHE A 284 -25.48 -22.53 -3.38
C PHE A 284 -25.58 -21.26 -2.50
N GLU A 285 -26.45 -20.31 -2.83
CA GLU A 285 -26.53 -18.99 -2.17
C GLU A 285 -26.85 -19.10 -0.65
N GLY A 286 -27.65 -20.10 -0.27
CA GLY A 286 -28.00 -20.41 1.12
C GLY A 286 -27.17 -21.52 1.78
N ALA A 287 -26.17 -22.07 1.08
CA ALA A 287 -25.38 -23.17 1.60
C ALA A 287 -24.40 -22.70 2.68
N ASP A 288 -24.12 -23.57 3.66
CA ASP A 288 -23.12 -23.29 4.68
C ASP A 288 -21.73 -23.06 4.05
N ARG A 289 -21.08 -21.95 4.40
CA ARG A 289 -19.81 -21.52 3.79
C ARG A 289 -18.67 -22.52 4.05
N THR A 290 -18.70 -23.20 5.20
CA THR A 290 -17.70 -24.20 5.54
C THR A 290 -17.85 -25.43 4.64
N ASN A 291 -19.09 -25.84 4.38
CA ASN A 291 -19.40 -26.90 3.42
C ASN A 291 -19.03 -26.52 1.99
N LEU A 292 -19.29 -25.30 1.54
CA LEU A 292 -18.86 -24.84 0.21
C LEU A 292 -17.33 -24.91 0.05
N SER A 293 -16.61 -24.51 1.10
CA SER A 293 -15.14 -24.55 1.13
C SER A 293 -14.60 -26.00 1.16
N SER A 294 -15.28 -26.91 1.84
CA SER A 294 -14.91 -28.33 1.87
C SER A 294 -15.19 -29.05 0.56
N LEU A 295 -16.21 -28.61 -0.19
CA LEU A 295 -16.55 -29.11 -1.52
C LEU A 295 -15.73 -28.46 -2.65
N GLY A 296 -14.95 -27.42 -2.37
CA GLY A 296 -14.16 -26.71 -3.38
C GLY A 296 -15.03 -25.92 -4.36
N ILE A 297 -16.16 -25.38 -3.90
CA ILE A 297 -17.06 -24.58 -4.75
C ILE A 297 -16.55 -23.12 -4.76
N SER A 298 -16.39 -22.55 -5.95
CA SER A 298 -16.02 -21.14 -6.13
C SER A 298 -17.23 -20.26 -6.44
N LYS A 299 -17.12 -18.98 -6.10
CA LYS A 299 -17.92 -17.94 -6.74
C LYS A 299 -17.64 -17.86 -8.24
N VAL A 300 -18.60 -17.32 -8.97
CA VAL A 300 -18.51 -17.08 -10.41
C VAL A 300 -18.76 -15.61 -10.72
N VAL A 301 -18.25 -15.17 -11.86
CA VAL A 301 -18.62 -13.90 -12.49
C VAL A 301 -19.13 -14.18 -13.88
N THR A 302 -20.30 -13.63 -14.21
CA THR A 302 -20.84 -13.70 -15.57
C THR A 302 -20.26 -12.56 -16.38
N VAL A 303 -19.60 -12.87 -17.48
CA VAL A 303 -19.11 -11.88 -18.44
C VAL A 303 -19.97 -11.96 -19.71
N THR A 304 -20.59 -10.85 -20.08
CA THR A 304 -21.41 -10.74 -21.30
C THR A 304 -20.70 -9.95 -22.37
N SER A 305 -20.92 -10.33 -23.62
CA SER A 305 -20.44 -9.63 -24.80
C SER A 305 -21.66 -9.35 -25.67
N THR A 306 -22.14 -8.10 -25.66
CA THR A 306 -23.14 -7.63 -26.63
C THR A 306 -22.42 -6.93 -27.76
N TYR A 307 -22.53 -7.47 -28.97
CA TYR A 307 -21.73 -7.08 -30.14
C TYR A 307 -22.60 -6.76 -31.34
N ASP A 308 -22.07 -5.96 -32.27
CA ASP A 308 -22.72 -5.67 -33.54
C ASP A 308 -22.63 -6.89 -34.47
N HIS A 309 -23.76 -7.57 -34.66
CA HIS A 309 -23.80 -8.83 -35.40
C HIS A 309 -23.61 -8.65 -36.91
N ARG A 310 -23.55 -7.40 -37.41
CA ARG A 310 -23.17 -7.11 -38.80
C ARG A 310 -21.69 -7.35 -39.07
N ILE A 311 -20.83 -7.17 -38.06
CA ILE A 311 -19.37 -7.19 -38.21
C ILE A 311 -18.66 -8.22 -37.33
N ILE A 312 -19.30 -8.69 -36.26
CA ILE A 312 -18.75 -9.69 -35.34
C ILE A 312 -19.65 -10.92 -35.34
N GLN A 313 -19.08 -12.10 -35.55
CA GLN A 313 -19.82 -13.37 -35.52
C GLN A 313 -19.96 -13.93 -34.11
N GLY A 314 -21.02 -14.70 -33.84
CA GLY A 314 -21.21 -15.31 -32.52
C GLY A 314 -20.09 -16.26 -32.09
N ALA A 315 -19.42 -16.93 -33.03
CA ALA A 315 -18.24 -17.73 -32.75
C ALA A 315 -17.05 -16.88 -32.28
N GLU A 316 -16.83 -15.69 -32.87
CA GLU A 316 -15.76 -14.76 -32.47
C GLU A 316 -16.03 -14.20 -31.07
N SER A 317 -17.27 -13.77 -30.79
CA SER A 317 -17.67 -13.32 -29.46
C SER A 317 -17.49 -14.43 -28.40
N GLY A 318 -17.82 -15.68 -28.76
CA GLY A 318 -17.59 -16.84 -27.90
C GLY A 318 -16.11 -17.13 -27.65
N LEU A 319 -15.25 -17.00 -28.66
CA LEU A 319 -13.79 -17.14 -28.53
C LEU A 319 -13.18 -16.00 -27.72
N PHE A 320 -13.66 -14.77 -27.88
CA PHE A 320 -13.28 -13.63 -27.05
C PHE A 320 -13.60 -13.89 -25.57
N LEU A 321 -14.82 -14.33 -25.24
CA LEU A 321 -15.18 -14.67 -23.86
C LEU A 321 -14.37 -15.87 -23.34
N LYS A 322 -14.05 -16.84 -24.19
CA LYS A 322 -13.12 -17.94 -23.85
C LYS A 322 -11.74 -17.40 -23.48
N ARG A 323 -11.21 -16.45 -24.25
CA ARG A 323 -9.92 -15.82 -23.98
C ARG A 323 -9.92 -15.06 -22.65
N VAL A 324 -10.98 -14.29 -22.36
CA VAL A 324 -11.13 -13.62 -21.05
C VAL A 324 -11.16 -14.63 -19.91
N HIS A 325 -11.88 -15.74 -20.07
CA HIS A 325 -11.90 -16.83 -19.07
C HIS A 325 -10.49 -17.40 -18.84
N GLU A 326 -9.74 -17.72 -19.91
CA GLU A 326 -8.38 -18.25 -19.79
C GLU A 326 -7.43 -17.28 -19.07
N LEU A 327 -7.51 -15.97 -19.38
CA LEU A 327 -6.71 -14.93 -18.72
C LEU A 327 -7.05 -14.82 -17.22
N LEU A 328 -8.33 -14.82 -16.87
CA LEU A 328 -8.76 -14.72 -15.47
C LEU A 328 -8.41 -15.97 -14.64
N LEU A 329 -8.20 -17.12 -15.30
CA LEU A 329 -7.63 -18.34 -14.71
C LEU A 329 -6.09 -18.37 -14.74
N GLY A 330 -5.43 -17.26 -15.11
CA GLY A 330 -3.98 -17.11 -15.08
C GLY A 330 -3.25 -17.65 -16.31
N GLY A 331 -3.97 -18.12 -17.32
CA GLY A 331 -3.36 -18.55 -18.57
C GLY A 331 -2.68 -17.38 -19.28
N HIS A 332 -1.69 -17.70 -20.12
CA HIS A 332 -0.95 -16.72 -20.92
C HIS A 332 -0.25 -15.67 -20.06
N ASP A 333 0.32 -16.13 -18.93
CA ASP A 333 1.11 -15.33 -17.99
C ASP A 333 0.40 -14.10 -17.42
N PHE A 334 -0.94 -14.07 -17.47
CA PHE A 334 -1.73 -12.87 -17.13
C PHE A 334 -1.42 -12.31 -15.74
N TYR A 335 -1.40 -13.16 -14.70
CA TYR A 335 -1.06 -12.69 -13.35
C TYR A 335 0.45 -12.50 -13.14
N VAL A 336 1.29 -13.22 -13.88
CA VAL A 336 2.76 -13.05 -13.84
C VAL A 336 3.10 -11.64 -14.33
N ASP A 337 2.57 -11.25 -15.49
CA ASP A 337 2.74 -9.92 -16.07
C ASP A 337 2.18 -8.81 -15.16
N ILE A 338 1.03 -9.05 -14.51
CA ILE A 338 0.45 -8.11 -13.55
C ILE A 338 1.35 -7.93 -12.33
N PHE A 339 1.86 -9.03 -11.75
CA PHE A 339 2.73 -8.95 -10.58
C PHE A 339 4.06 -8.27 -10.92
N GLN A 340 4.63 -8.57 -12.09
CA GLN A 340 5.82 -7.91 -12.58
C GLN A 340 5.59 -6.41 -12.83
N ALA A 341 4.48 -6.03 -13.48
CA ALA A 341 4.15 -4.63 -13.74
C ALA A 341 3.91 -3.83 -12.45
N LEU A 342 3.44 -4.48 -11.38
CA LEU A 342 3.25 -3.88 -10.06
C LEU A 342 4.49 -4.01 -9.15
N GLU A 343 5.58 -4.59 -9.65
CA GLU A 343 6.83 -4.86 -8.90
C GLU A 343 6.60 -5.61 -7.58
N ILE A 344 5.66 -6.56 -7.59
CA ILE A 344 5.34 -7.40 -6.44
C ILE A 344 6.45 -8.46 -6.32
N PRO A 345 7.13 -8.57 -5.17
CA PRO A 345 8.29 -9.45 -4.99
C PRO A 345 7.89 -10.90 -4.68
N TYR A 346 6.74 -11.36 -5.18
CA TYR A 346 6.20 -12.69 -4.95
C TYR A 346 5.69 -13.29 -6.25
N GLU A 347 5.69 -14.61 -6.36
CA GLU A 347 5.03 -15.28 -7.47
C GLU A 347 3.51 -15.19 -7.36
N ALA A 348 2.85 -15.03 -8.51
CA ALA A 348 1.40 -15.08 -8.59
C ALA A 348 0.89 -16.48 -8.25
N TYR A 349 -0.30 -16.56 -7.66
CA TYR A 349 -0.95 -17.85 -7.48
C TYR A 349 -1.41 -18.40 -8.83
N GLU A 350 -1.30 -19.71 -8.99
CA GLU A 350 -1.71 -20.44 -10.19
C GLU A 350 -3.03 -21.21 -9.96
N TRP A 351 -3.71 -21.54 -11.06
CA TRP A 351 -4.87 -22.41 -11.02
C TRP A 351 -4.45 -23.86 -10.87
N GLU A 352 -4.91 -24.51 -9.80
CA GLU A 352 -4.70 -25.94 -9.59
C GLU A 352 -6.02 -26.66 -9.35
N ASN A 353 -6.07 -27.95 -9.67
CA ASN A 353 -7.24 -28.78 -9.39
C ASN A 353 -7.26 -29.17 -7.90
N ASP A 354 -8.43 -29.13 -7.28
CA ASP A 354 -8.60 -29.59 -5.91
C ASP A 354 -8.41 -31.11 -5.82
N THR A 355 -7.60 -31.56 -4.87
CA THR A 355 -7.47 -32.97 -4.51
C THR A 355 -8.32 -33.25 -3.29
N ASN A 356 -9.49 -33.87 -3.50
CA ASN A 356 -10.41 -34.27 -2.44
C ASN A 356 -10.81 -35.75 -2.64
N PRO A 357 -10.03 -36.71 -2.11
CA PRO A 357 -10.29 -38.13 -2.30
C PRO A 357 -11.56 -38.57 -1.54
N ILE A 358 -12.01 -39.79 -1.83
CA ILE A 358 -13.22 -40.37 -1.23
C ILE A 358 -13.08 -40.49 0.29
N ASP A 359 -11.88 -40.84 0.79
CA ASP A 359 -11.55 -40.77 2.22
C ASP A 359 -11.23 -39.33 2.64
N ARG A 360 -12.28 -38.61 3.02
CA ARG A 360 -12.18 -37.20 3.42
C ARG A 360 -11.45 -37.01 4.74
N GLU A 361 -11.50 -37.98 5.64
CA GLU A 361 -10.91 -37.84 6.97
C GLU A 361 -9.38 -37.97 6.89
N GLU A 362 -8.89 -39.01 6.22
CA GLU A 362 -7.46 -39.20 6.00
C GLU A 362 -6.86 -38.02 5.22
N ALA A 363 -7.55 -37.53 4.20
CA ALA A 363 -7.10 -36.39 3.42
C ALA A 363 -7.02 -35.09 4.23
N MET A 364 -8.01 -34.82 5.09
CA MET A 364 -7.98 -33.64 5.94
C MET A 364 -6.89 -33.74 7.01
N LEU A 365 -6.61 -34.92 7.55
CA LEU A 365 -5.48 -35.15 8.45
C LEU A 365 -4.14 -34.92 7.75
N ALA A 366 -3.97 -35.43 6.52
CA ALA A 366 -2.77 -35.19 5.73
C ALA A 366 -2.57 -33.69 5.44
N LYS A 367 -3.64 -32.96 5.09
CA LYS A 367 -3.60 -31.51 4.91
C LYS A 367 -3.28 -30.78 6.22
N GLN A 368 -3.80 -31.22 7.36
CA GLN A 368 -3.46 -30.64 8.66
C GLN A 368 -1.97 -30.83 9.01
N MET A 369 -1.39 -32.00 8.70
CA MET A 369 0.06 -32.23 8.85
C MET A 369 0.88 -31.33 7.92
N ALA A 370 0.43 -31.14 6.68
CA ALA A 370 1.04 -30.22 5.72
C ALA A 370 1.02 -28.77 6.25
N VAL A 371 -0.09 -28.33 6.84
CA VAL A 371 -0.21 -27.00 7.45
C VAL A 371 0.75 -26.83 8.63
N ALA A 372 0.85 -27.80 9.54
CA ALA A 372 1.80 -27.76 10.64
C ALA A 372 3.26 -27.66 10.15
N LYS A 373 3.59 -28.40 9.09
CA LYS A 373 4.90 -28.31 8.42
C LYS A 373 5.13 -26.93 7.82
N LEU A 374 4.12 -26.35 7.17
CA LEU A 374 4.21 -25.04 6.54
C LEU A 374 4.44 -23.92 7.57
N ILE A 375 3.78 -23.97 8.73
CA ILE A 375 4.03 -23.04 9.86
C ILE A 375 5.50 -23.12 10.26
N ARG A 376 6.00 -24.33 10.52
CA ARG A 376 7.40 -24.55 10.92
C ARG A 376 8.38 -24.02 9.88
N VAL A 377 8.15 -24.31 8.59
CA VAL A 377 9.08 -23.88 7.53
C VAL A 377 9.07 -22.36 7.36
N HIS A 378 7.94 -21.67 7.53
CA HIS A 378 7.92 -20.19 7.54
C HIS A 378 8.74 -19.62 8.70
N ARG A 379 8.62 -20.17 9.92
CA ARG A 379 9.42 -19.75 11.08
C ARG A 379 10.92 -19.96 10.88
N VAL A 380 11.31 -21.07 10.23
CA VAL A 380 12.74 -21.43 10.06
C VAL A 380 13.36 -20.76 8.84
N ARG A 381 12.62 -20.62 7.74
CA ARG A 381 13.17 -20.27 6.41
C ARG A 381 12.42 -19.15 5.68
N GLY A 382 11.40 -18.55 6.29
CA GLY A 382 10.63 -17.45 5.69
C GLY A 382 11.52 -16.27 5.27
N HIS A 383 12.61 -16.03 6.01
CA HIS A 383 13.63 -15.02 5.70
C HIS A 383 14.27 -15.18 4.31
N LEU A 384 14.23 -16.38 3.70
CA LEU A 384 14.72 -16.62 2.33
C LEU A 384 13.78 -16.06 1.24
N MET A 385 12.51 -15.86 1.58
CA MET A 385 11.48 -15.29 0.70
C MET A 385 11.17 -13.82 1.04
N ALA A 386 11.80 -13.28 2.08
CA ALA A 386 11.60 -11.89 2.49
C ALA A 386 12.11 -10.89 1.43
N ASP A 387 11.39 -9.78 1.27
CA ASP A 387 11.70 -8.69 0.36
C ASP A 387 12.72 -7.75 0.99
N LEU A 388 13.98 -8.21 1.05
CA LEU A 388 15.07 -7.57 1.79
C LEU A 388 15.97 -6.67 0.95
N ASP A 389 16.02 -6.88 -0.36
CA ASP A 389 16.95 -6.20 -1.27
C ASP A 389 16.29 -4.95 -1.88
N PRO A 390 16.70 -3.73 -1.49
CA PRO A 390 16.19 -2.49 -2.08
C PRO A 390 16.40 -2.41 -3.60
N LEU A 391 17.47 -3.02 -4.10
CA LEU A 391 17.87 -2.95 -5.51
C LEU A 391 17.06 -3.90 -6.39
N LYS A 392 16.38 -4.89 -5.80
CA LYS A 392 15.58 -5.92 -6.48
C LYS A 392 16.28 -6.53 -7.71
N TRP A 393 17.59 -6.73 -7.66
CA TRP A 393 18.37 -7.10 -8.85
C TRP A 393 18.18 -8.57 -9.25
N LYS A 394 17.62 -9.39 -8.36
CA LYS A 394 17.20 -10.77 -8.63
C LYS A 394 15.69 -10.86 -8.74
N ALA A 395 15.24 -11.67 -9.70
CA ALA A 395 13.83 -12.00 -9.81
C ALA A 395 13.31 -12.69 -8.53
N PRO A 396 12.09 -12.37 -8.08
CA PRO A 396 11.43 -13.10 -7.02
C PRO A 396 11.36 -14.59 -7.33
N ARG A 397 11.58 -15.42 -6.30
CA ARG A 397 11.40 -16.87 -6.43
C ARG A 397 10.89 -17.41 -5.12
N THR A 398 9.80 -18.18 -5.16
CA THR A 398 9.31 -18.89 -3.98
C THR A 398 10.20 -20.11 -3.73
N PRO A 399 10.87 -20.22 -2.56
CA PRO A 399 11.54 -21.47 -2.20
C PRO A 399 10.52 -22.61 -2.14
N LYS A 400 10.82 -23.76 -2.75
CA LYS A 400 9.90 -24.92 -2.83
C LYS A 400 9.31 -25.31 -1.47
N GLU A 401 10.12 -25.20 -0.42
CA GLU A 401 9.72 -25.55 0.94
C GLU A 401 8.68 -24.58 1.56
N LEU A 402 8.56 -23.36 1.04
CA LEU A 402 7.57 -22.35 1.45
C LEU A 402 6.33 -22.36 0.56
N ASP A 403 6.39 -23.05 -0.58
CA ASP A 403 5.26 -23.18 -1.50
C ASP A 403 4.23 -24.20 -0.95
N PRO A 404 2.98 -23.78 -0.67
CA PRO A 404 1.93 -24.69 -0.22
C PRO A 404 1.68 -25.87 -1.17
N THR A 405 1.86 -25.68 -2.49
CA THR A 405 1.59 -26.70 -3.51
C THR A 405 2.54 -27.90 -3.36
N THR A 406 3.75 -27.68 -2.86
CA THR A 406 4.75 -28.73 -2.58
C THR A 406 4.23 -29.74 -1.54
N TYR A 407 3.24 -29.35 -0.73
CA TYR A 407 2.60 -30.20 0.26
C TYR A 407 1.17 -30.62 -0.10
N GLY A 408 0.75 -30.42 -1.37
CA GLY A 408 -0.60 -30.75 -1.83
C GLY A 408 -1.69 -29.79 -1.34
N LEU A 409 -1.31 -28.57 -0.92
CA LEU A 409 -2.26 -27.52 -0.55
C LEU A 409 -2.45 -26.58 -1.73
N THR A 410 -3.67 -26.50 -2.24
CA THR A 410 -4.00 -25.75 -3.46
C THR A 410 -4.72 -24.42 -3.12
N ILE A 411 -5.06 -23.63 -4.14
CA ILE A 411 -5.89 -22.44 -3.97
C ILE A 411 -7.25 -22.72 -3.30
N TRP A 412 -7.76 -23.95 -3.40
CA TRP A 412 -9.04 -24.39 -2.83
C TRP A 412 -8.98 -24.56 -1.32
N ASP A 413 -7.81 -24.91 -0.79
CA ASP A 413 -7.60 -25.09 0.64
C ASP A 413 -7.56 -23.77 1.41
N ARG A 414 -7.41 -22.64 0.71
CA ARG A 414 -7.28 -21.31 1.33
C ARG A 414 -8.46 -20.91 2.20
N ASP A 415 -9.67 -21.38 1.89
CA ASP A 415 -10.87 -21.08 2.67
C ASP A 415 -11.21 -22.18 3.69
N ARG A 416 -10.50 -23.32 3.64
CA ARG A 416 -10.64 -24.38 4.63
C ARG A 416 -9.94 -23.98 5.92
N GLU A 417 -10.51 -24.42 7.04
CA GLU A 417 -9.99 -24.11 8.37
C GLU A 417 -9.09 -25.22 8.90
N PHE A 418 -7.98 -24.82 9.51
CA PHE A 418 -6.99 -25.71 10.09
C PHE A 418 -6.63 -25.25 11.50
N LEU A 419 -6.17 -26.19 12.33
CA LEU A 419 -5.57 -25.87 13.61
C LEU A 419 -4.21 -25.20 13.38
N THR A 420 -3.95 -24.15 14.15
CA THR A 420 -2.82 -23.23 13.92
C THR A 420 -1.80 -23.21 15.04
N ASP A 421 -1.99 -23.99 16.10
CA ASP A 421 -1.10 -23.99 17.26
C ASP A 421 -0.88 -22.57 17.82
N HIS A 422 -1.97 -21.82 17.95
CA HIS A 422 -2.01 -20.44 18.45
C HIS A 422 -1.23 -19.38 17.65
N VAL A 423 -0.77 -19.66 16.43
CA VAL A 423 -0.22 -18.62 15.51
C VAL A 423 -1.18 -17.44 15.44
N GLY A 424 -0.68 -16.21 15.62
CA GLY A 424 -1.51 -15.00 15.61
C GLY A 424 -2.59 -14.95 16.71
N GLY A 425 -2.42 -15.70 17.80
CA GLY A 425 -3.32 -15.72 18.95
C GLY A 425 -4.64 -16.48 18.73
N LYS A 426 -4.80 -17.23 17.64
CA LYS A 426 -6.02 -18.02 17.39
C LYS A 426 -5.70 -19.51 17.29
N PRO A 427 -6.53 -20.41 17.83
CA PRO A 427 -6.31 -21.86 17.76
C PRO A 427 -6.68 -22.48 16.41
N LYS A 428 -7.50 -21.77 15.61
CA LYS A 428 -7.96 -22.21 14.29
C LYS A 428 -8.07 -21.01 13.35
N MET A 429 -7.67 -21.17 12.10
CA MET A 429 -7.82 -20.15 11.05
C MET A 429 -8.05 -20.78 9.69
N ARG A 430 -8.60 -20.00 8.75
CA ARG A 430 -8.53 -20.33 7.33
C ARG A 430 -7.08 -20.32 6.86
N LEU A 431 -6.70 -21.27 6.00
CA LEU A 431 -5.32 -21.37 5.50
C LEU A 431 -4.84 -20.06 4.85
N GLY A 432 -5.71 -19.36 4.11
CA GLY A 432 -5.36 -18.08 3.48
C GLY A 432 -5.03 -16.98 4.49
N ASP A 433 -5.68 -16.97 5.66
CA ASP A 433 -5.44 -15.99 6.71
C ASP A 433 -4.19 -16.37 7.52
N LEU A 434 -4.01 -17.65 7.83
CA LEU A 434 -2.78 -18.18 8.42
C LEU A 434 -1.54 -17.82 7.57
N LEU A 435 -1.59 -18.08 6.27
CA LEU A 435 -0.50 -17.73 5.35
C LEU A 435 -0.24 -16.23 5.31
N SER A 436 -1.27 -15.40 5.49
CA SER A 436 -1.11 -13.95 5.55
C SER A 436 -0.35 -13.54 6.82
N VAL A 437 -0.68 -14.13 7.98
CA VAL A 437 0.05 -13.91 9.24
C VAL A 437 1.52 -14.32 9.10
N LEU A 438 1.79 -15.52 8.59
CA LEU A 438 3.15 -16.05 8.44
C LEU A 438 3.99 -15.21 7.46
N ARG A 439 3.41 -14.80 6.32
CA ARG A 439 4.11 -13.94 5.34
C ARG A 439 4.38 -12.55 5.90
N ASN A 440 3.44 -11.97 6.64
CA ASN A 440 3.62 -10.68 7.31
C ASN A 440 4.75 -10.75 8.35
N ALA A 441 4.81 -11.82 9.13
CA ALA A 441 5.81 -12.01 10.17
C ALA A 441 7.22 -12.30 9.62
N TYR A 442 7.34 -13.12 8.57
CA TYR A 442 8.64 -13.72 8.20
C TYR A 442 9.12 -13.46 6.77
N CYS A 443 8.24 -13.01 5.87
CA CYS A 443 8.50 -12.95 4.42
C CYS A 443 8.25 -11.54 3.82
N SER A 444 8.21 -10.53 4.68
CA SER A 444 7.92 -9.14 4.28
C SER A 444 9.21 -8.35 4.17
N LYS A 445 9.19 -7.09 4.58
CA LYS A 445 10.38 -6.21 4.64
C LYS A 445 11.34 -6.58 5.78
N ILE A 446 10.94 -7.53 6.63
CA ILE A 446 11.72 -8.11 7.71
C ILE A 446 11.80 -9.63 7.47
N GLY A 447 13.01 -10.16 7.50
CA GLY A 447 13.31 -11.59 7.52
C GLY A 447 14.00 -11.92 8.84
N VAL A 448 13.49 -12.92 9.56
CA VAL A 448 13.97 -13.24 10.91
C VAL A 448 14.58 -14.64 10.93
N GLU A 449 15.77 -14.76 11.52
CA GLU A 449 16.41 -16.04 11.84
C GLU A 449 16.52 -16.17 13.35
N TYR A 450 15.70 -17.04 13.93
CA TYR A 450 15.67 -17.27 15.39
C TYR A 450 15.45 -18.74 15.77
N MET A 451 14.97 -19.58 14.85
CA MET A 451 14.70 -20.99 15.15
C MET A 451 15.97 -21.85 15.39
N HIS A 452 17.17 -21.29 15.18
CA HIS A 452 18.44 -21.93 15.57
C HIS A 452 18.77 -21.77 17.06
N ILE A 453 18.06 -20.89 17.77
CA ILE A 453 18.18 -20.67 19.22
C ILE A 453 17.69 -21.92 19.95
N GLN A 454 18.39 -22.43 20.95
CA GLN A 454 17.96 -23.63 21.68
C GLN A 454 16.94 -23.32 22.80
N ASN A 455 16.93 -22.10 23.32
CA ASN A 455 16.00 -21.67 24.35
C ASN A 455 14.58 -21.50 23.79
N THR A 456 13.66 -22.35 24.26
CA THR A 456 12.24 -22.32 23.85
C THR A 456 11.54 -21.03 24.27
N GLU A 457 11.85 -20.48 25.45
CA GLU A 457 11.21 -19.24 25.94
C GLU A 457 11.56 -18.06 25.03
N GLU A 458 12.80 -17.98 24.55
CA GLU A 458 13.23 -16.97 23.57
C GLU A 458 12.53 -17.17 22.21
N GLN A 459 12.37 -18.42 21.76
CA GLN A 459 11.63 -18.72 20.53
C GLN A 459 10.15 -18.31 20.64
N GLU A 460 9.51 -18.58 21.77
CA GLU A 460 8.10 -18.20 22.03
C GLU A 460 7.95 -16.68 22.16
N TRP A 461 8.91 -16.03 22.82
CA TRP A 461 8.96 -14.57 22.93
C TRP A 461 9.04 -13.90 21.55
N MET A 462 9.85 -14.45 20.65
CA MET A 462 9.94 -14.01 19.25
C MET A 462 8.64 -14.23 18.50
N GLN A 463 8.03 -15.42 18.62
CA GLN A 463 6.75 -15.74 17.97
C GLN A 463 5.65 -14.77 18.41
N ALA A 464 5.54 -14.48 19.72
CA ALA A 464 4.53 -13.56 20.24
C ALA A 464 4.67 -12.11 19.72
N ARG A 465 5.89 -11.67 19.40
CA ARG A 465 6.18 -10.32 18.89
C ARG A 465 6.09 -10.17 17.38
N LEU A 466 6.10 -11.29 16.65
CA LEU A 466 6.10 -11.32 15.19
C LEU A 466 4.75 -11.81 14.63
N GLU A 467 4.17 -12.86 15.21
CA GLU A 467 2.98 -13.52 14.69
C GLU A 467 1.70 -12.82 15.20
N GLY A 468 1.12 -11.95 14.37
CA GLY A 468 -0.13 -11.27 14.68
C GLY A 468 0.01 -10.09 15.65
N ALA A 469 1.24 -9.67 15.96
CA ALA A 469 1.50 -8.45 16.70
C ALA A 469 1.12 -7.22 15.85
N PRO A 470 0.36 -6.26 16.40
CA PRO A 470 0.09 -5.01 15.69
C PRO A 470 1.40 -4.24 15.52
N VAL A 471 1.70 -3.87 14.28
CA VAL A 471 2.77 -2.91 13.96
C VAL A 471 2.05 -1.64 13.51
N HIS A 472 1.93 -0.70 14.43
CA HIS A 472 1.36 0.61 14.16
C HIS A 472 2.33 1.66 14.69
N PHE A 473 2.77 2.54 13.80
CA PHE A 473 3.44 3.77 14.17
C PHE A 473 2.41 4.88 14.15
N GLU A 474 2.35 5.62 15.25
CA GLU A 474 1.53 6.83 15.34
C GLU A 474 2.07 7.90 14.37
N HIS A 475 1.25 8.91 14.07
CA HIS A 475 1.62 9.95 13.11
C HIS A 475 2.95 10.64 13.46
N ASP A 476 3.15 10.97 14.74
CA ASP A 476 4.34 11.67 15.22
C ASP A 476 5.60 10.80 15.16
N GLU A 477 5.47 9.48 15.38
CA GLU A 477 6.59 8.54 15.24
C GLU A 477 7.02 8.45 13.77
N LYS A 478 6.06 8.40 12.83
CA LYS A 478 6.36 8.43 11.38
C LYS A 478 7.04 9.74 10.98
N LEU A 479 6.59 10.88 11.52
CA LEU A 479 7.22 12.17 11.30
C LEU A 479 8.65 12.20 11.85
N ARG A 480 8.88 11.62 13.04
CA ARG A 480 10.23 11.51 13.62
C ARG A 480 11.16 10.68 12.73
N ILE A 481 10.71 9.51 12.26
CA ILE A 481 11.49 8.67 11.35
C ILE A 481 11.85 9.45 10.08
N LEU A 482 10.89 10.15 9.48
CA LEU A 482 11.11 10.99 8.30
C LEU A 482 12.06 12.17 8.58
N GLU A 483 11.93 12.82 9.73
CA GLU A 483 12.82 13.90 10.18
C GLU A 483 14.27 13.42 10.25
N ARG A 484 14.50 12.25 10.86
CA ARG A 484 15.84 11.64 10.98
C ARG A 484 16.43 11.26 9.62
N LEU A 485 15.61 10.75 8.69
CA LEU A 485 16.03 10.48 7.31
C LEU A 485 16.40 11.77 6.57
N ASN A 486 15.56 12.81 6.67
CA ASN A 486 15.82 14.11 6.06
C ASN A 486 17.13 14.71 6.59
N ALA A 487 17.38 14.62 7.89
CA ALA A 487 18.64 15.08 8.48
C ALA A 487 19.86 14.30 7.96
N ALA A 488 19.72 12.98 7.81
CA ALA A 488 20.77 12.12 7.27
C ALA A 488 21.09 12.47 5.80
N GLU A 489 20.08 12.57 4.94
CA GLU A 489 20.25 12.87 3.52
C GLU A 489 20.73 14.30 3.28
N ALA A 490 20.13 15.29 3.95
CA ALA A 490 20.48 16.70 3.78
C ALA A 490 21.94 16.96 4.16
N PHE A 491 22.43 16.33 5.23
CA PHE A 491 23.82 16.44 5.65
C PHE A 491 24.79 15.89 4.60
N GLU A 492 24.52 14.69 4.05
CA GLU A 492 25.37 14.13 3.00
C GLU A 492 25.33 14.95 1.71
N ARG A 493 24.15 15.40 1.30
CA ARG A 493 23.99 16.23 0.10
C ARG A 493 24.72 17.56 0.24
N PHE A 494 24.71 18.16 1.43
CA PHE A 494 25.48 19.36 1.73
C PHE A 494 26.99 19.10 1.61
N LEU A 495 27.51 18.05 2.26
CA LEU A 495 28.92 17.70 2.20
C LEU A 495 29.38 17.38 0.77
N ALA A 496 28.57 16.66 0.00
CA ALA A 496 28.85 16.33 -1.39
C ALA A 496 28.91 17.57 -2.28
N THR A 497 28.07 18.58 -2.01
CA THR A 497 28.02 19.83 -2.77
C THR A 497 29.16 20.78 -2.40
N LYS A 498 29.49 20.90 -1.10
CA LYS A 498 30.47 21.87 -0.61
C LYS A 498 31.92 21.38 -0.67
N TYR A 499 32.16 20.11 -0.37
CA TYR A 499 33.52 19.55 -0.26
C TYR A 499 33.79 18.51 -1.36
N VAL A 500 33.64 18.93 -2.62
CA VAL A 500 33.84 18.10 -3.80
C VAL A 500 35.25 17.49 -3.81
N GLY A 501 35.35 16.18 -4.09
CA GLY A 501 36.64 15.46 -4.16
C GLY A 501 37.23 15.06 -2.82
N THR A 502 36.64 15.47 -1.69
CA THR A 502 37.08 15.04 -0.36
C THR A 502 36.45 13.70 0.01
N LYS A 503 37.26 12.73 0.45
CA LYS A 503 36.74 11.46 0.98
C LYS A 503 35.98 11.72 2.28
N ARG A 504 34.69 11.37 2.29
CA ARG A 504 33.78 11.52 3.45
C ARG A 504 33.20 10.20 3.99
N PHE A 505 33.22 9.13 3.18
CA PHE A 505 32.57 7.84 3.50
C PHE A 505 31.08 8.01 3.85
N GLY A 506 30.34 8.73 3.01
CA GLY A 506 28.96 9.12 3.29
C GLY A 506 28.01 7.93 3.39
N ILE A 507 26.87 8.14 4.04
CA ILE A 507 25.89 7.10 4.34
C ILE A 507 24.89 6.83 3.20
N GLU A 508 25.08 7.40 2.00
CA GLU A 508 24.06 7.37 0.95
C GLU A 508 23.62 5.95 0.56
N GLY A 509 22.31 5.70 0.53
CA GLY A 509 21.69 4.38 0.37
C GLY A 509 21.65 3.51 1.64
N ALA A 510 22.05 4.06 2.79
CA ALA A 510 21.98 3.44 4.11
C ALA A 510 21.52 4.44 5.20
N GLU A 511 20.79 5.49 4.81
CA GLU A 511 20.30 6.58 5.67
C GLU A 511 19.44 6.04 6.81
N SER A 512 18.70 4.94 6.58
CA SER A 512 17.89 4.25 7.59
C SER A 512 18.68 3.76 8.81
N ALA A 513 20.02 3.70 8.75
CA ALA A 513 20.85 3.48 9.93
C ALA A 513 20.66 4.59 10.98
N ILE A 514 20.39 5.83 10.58
CA ILE A 514 20.18 6.95 11.52
C ILE A 514 18.86 6.78 12.31
N PRO A 515 17.69 6.54 11.68
CA PRO A 515 16.47 6.15 12.40
C PRO A 515 16.62 4.91 13.29
N ILE A 516 17.40 3.90 12.88
CA ILE A 516 17.66 2.72 13.73
C ILE A 516 18.39 3.14 15.01
N LEU A 517 19.50 3.89 14.88
CA LEU A 517 20.27 4.36 16.02
C LEU A 517 19.44 5.29 16.92
N ASP A 518 18.64 6.19 16.33
CA ASP A 518 17.71 7.08 17.03
C ASP A 518 16.69 6.29 17.87
N THR A 519 16.12 5.21 17.30
CA THR A 519 15.14 4.37 17.98
C THR A 519 15.76 3.59 19.13
N ILE A 520 16.95 2.98 18.92
CA ILE A 520 17.67 2.23 19.96
C ILE A 520 18.01 3.16 21.14
N LEU A 521 18.56 4.34 20.85
CA LEU A 521 18.99 5.28 21.88
C LEU A 521 17.80 5.94 22.60
N SER A 522 16.70 6.23 21.88
CA SER A 522 15.45 6.69 22.51
C SER A 522 14.94 5.68 23.53
N ASN A 523 14.85 4.40 23.14
CA ASN A 523 14.39 3.34 24.05
C ASN A 523 15.36 3.16 25.23
N ALA A 524 16.68 3.26 24.99
CA ALA A 524 17.68 3.17 26.05
C ALA A 524 17.58 4.33 27.05
N ALA A 525 17.36 5.56 26.56
CA ALA A 525 17.15 6.74 27.41
C ALA A 525 15.87 6.63 28.23
N GLU A 526 14.77 6.18 27.61
CA GLU A 526 13.47 5.99 28.29
C GLU A 526 13.51 4.86 29.33
N ALA A 527 14.31 3.83 29.09
CA ALA A 527 14.61 2.78 30.05
C ALA A 527 15.61 3.20 31.15
N ASN A 528 16.08 4.46 31.13
CA ASN A 528 17.05 5.04 32.09
C ASN A 528 18.36 4.24 32.19
N LEU A 529 18.92 3.84 31.04
CA LEU A 529 20.27 3.27 31.00
C LEU A 529 21.31 4.36 31.33
N ASP A 530 22.39 3.98 32.01
CA ASP A 530 23.46 4.87 32.46
C ASP A 530 24.32 5.42 31.31
N GLY A 531 24.27 4.80 30.12
CA GLY A 531 24.98 5.31 28.95
C GLY A 531 25.05 4.30 27.80
N ALA A 532 25.46 4.78 26.63
CA ALA A 532 25.71 3.96 25.45
C ALA A 532 27.15 4.16 24.96
N VAL A 533 27.78 3.06 24.53
CA VAL A 533 29.13 3.08 23.93
C VAL A 533 29.05 2.53 22.52
N ILE A 534 29.34 3.37 21.55
CA ILE A 534 29.26 3.07 20.12
C ILE A 534 30.65 2.76 19.57
N GLY A 535 30.76 1.68 18.80
CA GLY A 535 31.88 1.40 17.92
C GLY A 535 31.40 1.31 16.49
N MET A 536 32.06 1.96 15.54
CA MET A 536 31.67 1.88 14.13
C MET A 536 32.83 1.96 13.16
N ALA A 537 32.62 1.40 11.98
CA ALA A 537 33.47 1.63 10.80
C ALA A 537 33.36 3.09 10.29
N HIS A 538 34.07 3.40 9.20
CA HIS A 538 34.08 4.75 8.62
C HIS A 538 32.77 5.15 7.91
N ARG A 539 31.95 4.19 7.46
CA ARG A 539 30.70 4.43 6.70
C ARG A 539 29.70 5.20 7.56
N GLY A 540 29.31 6.40 7.11
CA GLY A 540 28.32 7.23 7.79
C GLY A 540 28.78 7.85 9.11
N ARG A 541 30.07 7.77 9.46
CA ARG A 541 30.56 8.23 10.78
C ARG A 541 30.31 9.72 11.03
N LEU A 542 30.55 10.57 10.03
CA LEU A 542 30.27 12.01 10.16
C LEU A 542 28.78 12.29 10.37
N ASN A 543 27.93 11.48 9.73
CA ASN A 543 26.49 11.55 9.88
C ASN A 543 26.07 11.19 11.32
N VAL A 544 26.60 10.10 11.87
CA VAL A 544 26.39 9.70 13.27
C VAL A 544 26.91 10.77 14.24
N LEU A 545 28.10 11.32 14.01
CA LEU A 545 28.64 12.41 14.83
C LEU A 545 27.70 13.63 14.88
N SER A 546 27.12 14.00 13.75
CA SER A 546 26.21 15.15 13.66
C SER A 546 24.83 14.84 14.23
N ASN A 547 24.19 13.78 13.72
CA ASN A 547 22.76 13.52 13.89
C ASN A 547 22.42 12.64 15.10
N ILE A 548 23.42 11.95 15.68
CA ILE A 548 23.25 11.09 16.86
C ILE A 548 24.05 11.64 18.06
N MET A 549 25.33 11.95 17.87
CA MET A 549 26.20 12.40 18.97
C MET A 549 26.06 13.89 19.29
N GLY A 550 25.36 14.67 18.46
CA GLY A 550 25.16 16.11 18.67
C GLY A 550 26.40 16.98 18.44
N LYS A 551 27.43 16.48 17.73
CA LYS A 551 28.60 17.29 17.36
C LYS A 551 28.17 18.43 16.45
N SER A 552 28.52 19.67 16.79
CA SER A 552 28.09 20.83 16.04
C SER A 552 28.59 20.81 14.59
N HIS A 553 27.76 21.29 13.66
CA HIS A 553 28.13 21.45 12.26
C HIS A 553 29.39 22.31 12.10
N GLU A 554 29.52 23.39 12.89
CA GLU A 554 30.70 24.26 12.88
C GLU A 554 31.99 23.49 13.20
N ALA A 555 31.99 22.65 14.24
CA ALA A 555 33.14 21.84 14.59
C ALA A 555 33.50 20.83 13.50
N ILE A 556 32.50 20.20 12.88
CA ILE A 556 32.73 19.27 11.77
C ILE A 556 33.29 20.03 10.55
N PHE A 557 32.73 21.17 10.18
CA PHE A 557 33.15 21.92 9.00
C PHE A 557 34.54 22.57 9.18
N ALA A 558 34.88 23.01 10.39
CA ALA A 558 36.23 23.49 10.71
C ALA A 558 37.30 22.42 10.43
N GLU A 559 37.02 21.15 10.75
CA GLU A 559 37.89 20.02 10.43
C GLU A 559 38.01 19.75 8.91
N PHE A 560 36.99 20.12 8.12
CA PHE A 560 37.09 20.06 6.64
C PHE A 560 37.92 21.20 6.07
N GLU A 561 37.90 22.37 6.69
CA GLU A 561 38.65 23.56 6.25
C GLU A 561 40.11 23.57 6.74
N GLY A 562 40.50 22.59 7.57
CA GLY A 562 41.86 22.47 8.11
C GLY A 562 42.13 23.37 9.31
N HIS A 563 41.10 23.99 9.88
CA HIS A 563 41.15 24.75 11.12
C HIS A 563 41.05 23.78 12.30
N LEU A 564 42.17 23.15 12.66
CA LEU A 564 42.26 22.31 13.86
C LEU A 564 42.39 23.20 15.10
N ASP A 565 41.60 22.93 16.13
CA ASP A 565 41.72 23.62 17.42
C ASP A 565 43.14 23.41 17.97
N PRO A 566 43.90 24.47 18.31
CA PRO A 566 45.24 24.37 18.89
C PRO A 566 45.33 23.47 20.14
N SER A 567 44.24 23.26 20.86
CA SER A 567 44.15 22.36 22.02
C SER A 567 44.04 20.87 21.64
N THR A 568 43.62 20.57 20.40
CA THR A 568 43.51 19.18 19.87
C THR A 568 44.84 18.64 19.31
N VAL A 569 45.90 19.46 19.29
CA VAL A 569 47.20 19.17 18.66
C VAL A 569 48.19 18.47 19.61
N GLN A 570 47.73 17.89 20.73
CA GLN A 570 48.57 17.01 21.56
C GLN A 570 48.74 15.64 20.88
N GLY A 571 49.67 15.54 19.94
CA GLY A 571 50.06 14.28 19.29
C GLY A 571 50.24 14.40 17.77
N SER A 572 50.42 13.27 17.08
CA SER A 572 50.53 13.22 15.61
C SER A 572 49.21 13.47 14.87
N GLY A 573 48.09 13.56 15.60
CA GLY A 573 46.73 13.60 15.04
C GLY A 573 46.31 12.29 14.38
N ASP A 574 45.03 12.16 14.06
CA ASP A 574 44.48 11.13 13.18
C ASP A 574 43.40 11.76 12.28
N VAL A 575 42.99 11.07 11.22
CA VAL A 575 41.94 11.57 10.31
C VAL A 575 40.60 11.70 11.03
N LYS A 576 39.80 12.72 10.66
CA LYS A 576 38.53 13.10 11.30
C LYS A 576 37.52 11.95 11.55
N TYR A 577 37.58 10.89 10.75
CA TYR A 577 36.73 9.71 10.89
C TYR A 577 37.33 8.58 11.76
N HIS A 578 38.40 8.83 12.53
CA HIS A 578 38.95 7.93 13.55
C HIS A 578 38.83 8.48 14.97
N LEU A 579 38.58 9.79 15.12
CA LEU A 579 38.49 10.45 16.42
C LEU A 579 37.25 10.01 17.18
N GLY A 580 37.40 9.75 18.48
CA GLY A 580 36.30 9.50 19.39
C GLY A 580 35.52 10.79 19.70
N ALA A 581 34.31 10.63 20.23
CA ALA A 581 33.48 11.76 20.64
C ALA A 581 32.59 11.36 21.82
N THR A 582 32.28 12.31 22.68
CA THR A 582 31.30 12.17 23.76
C THR A 582 30.19 13.18 23.54
N GLY A 583 28.95 12.79 23.80
CA GLY A 583 27.79 13.66 23.71
C GLY A 583 26.65 13.14 24.58
N GLU A 584 25.55 13.88 24.60
CA GLU A 584 24.30 13.50 25.24
C GLU A 584 23.24 13.36 24.15
N TYR A 585 22.53 12.23 24.16
CA TYR A 585 21.40 12.00 23.26
C TYR A 585 20.09 12.28 24.00
N THR A 586 19.18 12.98 23.35
CA THR A 586 17.85 13.33 23.89
C THR A 586 16.76 12.66 23.07
N SER A 587 15.94 11.84 23.73
CA SER A 587 14.77 11.21 23.11
C SER A 587 13.66 12.22 22.82
N PRO A 588 12.67 11.88 21.97
CA PRO A 588 11.49 12.73 21.74
C PRO A 588 10.69 13.03 23.03
N SER A 589 10.71 12.13 24.00
CA SER A 589 10.07 12.31 25.32
C SER A 589 10.85 13.26 26.25
N GLY A 590 12.07 13.65 25.87
CA GLY A 590 12.98 14.48 26.68
C GLY A 590 13.83 13.68 27.66
N ALA A 591 13.84 12.35 27.57
CA ALA A 591 14.79 11.53 28.31
C ALA A 591 16.20 11.67 27.72
N HIS A 592 17.23 11.54 28.56
CA HIS A 592 18.62 11.74 28.16
C HIS A 592 19.46 10.48 28.41
N ILE A 593 20.46 10.25 27.57
CA ILE A 593 21.47 9.21 27.76
C ILE A 593 22.83 9.71 27.29
N ASP A 594 23.86 9.46 28.10
CA ASP A 594 25.25 9.75 27.73
C ASP A 594 25.71 8.78 26.64
N VAL A 595 26.26 9.31 25.54
CA VAL A 595 26.76 8.50 24.43
C VAL A 595 28.25 8.76 24.22
N GLU A 596 29.03 7.69 24.13
CA GLU A 596 30.45 7.72 23.76
C GLU A 596 30.66 6.98 22.44
N LEU A 597 31.27 7.63 21.46
CA LEU A 597 31.77 7.01 20.24
C LEU A 597 33.27 6.73 20.40
N ALA A 598 33.66 5.47 20.39
CA ALA A 598 35.06 5.07 20.54
C ALA A 598 35.91 5.53 19.34
N ALA A 599 37.16 5.90 19.64
CA ALA A 599 38.18 6.09 18.62
C ALA A 599 38.56 4.74 17.99
N ASN A 600 38.87 4.72 16.70
CA ASN A 600 39.23 3.48 16.01
C ASN A 600 40.24 3.72 14.87
N PRO A 601 41.16 2.78 14.63
CA PRO A 601 42.02 2.83 13.46
C PRO A 601 41.25 2.44 12.19
N SER A 602 41.92 2.49 11.04
CA SER A 602 41.38 1.98 9.76
C SER A 602 41.22 0.46 9.71
N HIS A 603 41.81 -0.29 10.65
CA HIS A 603 41.63 -1.74 10.75
C HIS A 603 40.20 -2.02 11.20
N LEU A 604 39.36 -2.45 10.25
CA LEU A 604 37.94 -2.70 10.53
C LEU A 604 37.77 -3.77 11.61
N GLU A 605 36.67 -3.68 12.37
CA GLU A 605 36.29 -4.60 13.45
C GLU A 605 37.20 -4.59 14.70
N THR A 606 38.39 -4.00 14.67
CA THR A 606 39.28 -3.98 15.86
C THR A 606 38.76 -3.13 17.01
N VAL A 607 37.78 -2.26 16.75
CA VAL A 607 37.10 -1.45 17.77
C VAL A 607 36.12 -2.26 18.62
N ASN A 608 35.62 -3.40 18.11
CA ASN A 608 34.61 -4.22 18.77
C ASN A 608 35.02 -4.65 20.19
N PRO A 609 36.20 -5.29 20.41
CA PRO A 609 36.61 -5.67 21.77
C PRO A 609 36.90 -4.48 22.67
N ILE A 610 37.31 -3.34 22.09
CA ILE A 610 37.59 -2.11 22.83
C ILE A 610 36.29 -1.57 23.43
N VAL A 611 35.23 -1.47 22.63
CA VAL A 611 33.91 -1.00 23.08
C VAL A 611 33.32 -1.91 24.14
N MET A 612 33.39 -3.24 23.95
CA MET A 612 32.95 -4.18 24.99
C MET A 612 33.75 -4.01 26.29
N GLY A 613 35.07 -3.78 26.20
CA GLY A 613 35.92 -3.50 27.36
C GLY A 613 35.57 -2.18 28.06
N ILE A 614 35.29 -1.11 27.31
CA ILE A 614 34.84 0.18 27.85
C ILE A 614 33.49 0.01 28.58
N ALA A 615 32.52 -0.64 27.92
CA ALA A 615 31.22 -0.91 28.51
C ALA A 615 31.34 -1.74 29.79
N ARG A 616 32.13 -2.83 29.76
CA ARG A 616 32.39 -3.66 30.94
C ARG A 616 33.01 -2.87 32.08
N SER A 617 34.04 -2.05 31.79
CA SER A 617 34.69 -1.23 32.80
C SER A 617 33.74 -0.21 33.44
N ARG A 618 32.74 0.29 32.71
CA ARG A 618 31.71 1.19 33.26
C ARG A 618 30.71 0.42 34.11
N GLN A 619 30.24 -0.73 33.63
CA GLN A 619 29.31 -1.62 34.35
C GLN A 619 29.89 -2.13 35.68
N ASP A 620 31.19 -2.42 35.76
CA ASP A 620 31.85 -2.85 37.00
C ASP A 620 31.81 -1.76 38.11
N ARG A 621 31.50 -0.50 37.76
CA ARG A 621 31.35 0.62 38.70
C ARG A 621 29.90 0.88 39.11
N ILE A 622 28.94 0.20 38.49
CA ILE A 622 27.50 0.38 38.72
C ILE A 622 26.98 -0.65 39.73
N ASN A 623 26.06 -0.23 40.61
CA ASN A 623 25.41 -1.10 41.59
C ASN A 623 23.88 -1.15 41.35
N PRO A 624 23.24 -2.32 41.47
CA PRO A 624 23.83 -3.62 41.79
C PRO A 624 24.68 -4.18 40.63
N PRO A 625 25.68 -5.03 40.92
CA PRO A 625 26.42 -5.73 39.87
C PRO A 625 25.48 -6.49 38.93
N LEU A 626 25.85 -6.57 37.64
CA LEU A 626 25.05 -7.22 36.59
C LEU A 626 23.72 -6.53 36.27
N SER A 627 23.60 -5.22 36.52
CA SER A 627 22.48 -4.40 36.03
C SER A 627 22.50 -4.22 34.50
N TYR A 628 23.69 -4.31 33.89
CA TYR A 628 23.95 -4.13 32.45
C TYR A 628 23.35 -2.83 31.87
N SER A 629 23.33 -1.76 32.66
CA SER A 629 22.76 -0.47 32.30
C SER A 629 23.63 0.39 31.37
N VAL A 630 24.74 -0.15 30.85
CA VAL A 630 25.55 0.52 29.80
C VAL A 630 25.44 -0.28 28.52
N LEU A 631 24.85 0.31 27.47
CA LEU A 631 24.55 -0.34 26.20
C LEU A 631 25.75 -0.30 25.23
N PRO A 632 26.36 -1.43 24.86
CA PRO A 632 27.31 -1.48 23.75
C PRO A 632 26.56 -1.59 22.41
N LEU A 633 26.91 -0.72 21.46
CA LEU A 633 26.32 -0.66 20.13
C LEU A 633 27.42 -0.68 19.06
N LEU A 634 27.43 -1.71 18.21
CA LEU A 634 28.48 -1.92 17.21
C LEU A 634 27.92 -1.83 15.79
N VAL A 635 28.54 -1.00 14.96
CA VAL A 635 28.14 -0.78 13.55
C VAL A 635 29.22 -1.30 12.61
N HIS A 636 28.83 -2.24 11.75
CA HIS A 636 29.73 -3.04 10.92
C HIS A 636 29.47 -2.83 9.43
N GLY A 637 30.45 -3.17 8.59
CA GLY A 637 30.24 -3.42 7.16
C GLY A 637 30.09 -4.91 6.88
N ASP A 638 29.29 -5.29 5.88
CA ASP A 638 29.00 -6.71 5.57
C ASP A 638 30.24 -7.57 5.30
N ALA A 639 31.16 -7.08 4.47
CA ALA A 639 32.37 -7.82 4.12
C ALA A 639 33.32 -7.96 5.32
N ALA A 640 33.40 -6.93 6.16
CA ALA A 640 34.28 -6.92 7.33
C ALA A 640 33.73 -7.83 8.44
N PHE A 641 32.42 -7.77 8.70
CA PHE A 641 31.76 -8.61 9.70
C PHE A 641 31.93 -10.10 9.41
N ALA A 642 31.80 -10.49 8.14
CA ALA A 642 31.96 -11.88 7.72
C ALA A 642 33.43 -12.35 7.65
N GLY A 643 34.37 -11.43 7.37
CA GLY A 643 35.74 -11.77 7.02
C GLY A 643 36.78 -11.62 8.13
N GLN A 644 36.53 -10.79 9.15
CA GLN A 644 37.50 -10.53 10.23
C GLN A 644 37.30 -11.47 11.42
N GLY A 645 38.32 -12.26 11.76
CA GLY A 645 38.25 -13.23 12.87
C GLY A 645 37.96 -12.62 14.24
N ILE A 646 38.33 -11.35 14.44
CA ILE A 646 38.07 -10.61 15.69
C ILE A 646 36.56 -10.54 16.00
N VAL A 647 35.68 -10.56 14.99
CA VAL A 647 34.23 -10.58 15.18
C VAL A 647 33.79 -11.87 15.89
N ALA A 648 34.29 -13.02 15.42
CA ALA A 648 33.99 -14.32 16.04
C ALA A 648 34.57 -14.41 17.45
N GLU A 649 35.79 -13.88 17.67
CA GLU A 649 36.40 -13.81 19.01
C GLU A 649 35.55 -12.96 19.96
N CYS A 650 35.06 -11.79 19.51
CA CYS A 650 34.17 -10.94 20.29
C CYS A 650 32.84 -11.61 20.64
N LEU A 651 32.19 -12.23 19.65
CA LEU A 651 30.93 -12.93 19.86
C LEU A 651 31.10 -14.08 20.87
N ALA A 652 32.20 -14.84 20.77
CA ALA A 652 32.51 -15.92 21.71
C ALA A 652 32.69 -15.44 23.17
N MET A 653 33.04 -14.17 23.38
CA MET A 653 33.17 -13.57 24.71
C MET A 653 31.86 -13.03 25.29
N SER A 654 30.77 -12.99 24.50
CA SER A 654 29.53 -12.29 24.84
C SER A 654 28.89 -12.70 26.18
N ASP A 655 28.99 -13.98 26.56
CA ASP A 655 28.44 -14.51 27.83
C ASP A 655 29.51 -15.11 28.77
N ILE A 656 30.79 -14.90 28.48
CA ILE A 656 31.87 -15.34 29.39
C ILE A 656 31.91 -14.39 30.59
N SER A 657 31.84 -14.90 31.82
CA SER A 657 31.77 -14.10 33.06
C SER A 657 32.75 -12.92 33.15
N GLY A 658 34.01 -13.11 32.71
CA GLY A 658 35.04 -12.05 32.71
C GLY A 658 34.85 -10.95 31.66
N TYR A 659 34.00 -11.18 30.65
CA TYR A 659 33.87 -10.31 29.47
C TYR A 659 32.43 -9.88 29.19
N ARG A 660 31.43 -10.61 29.69
CA ARG A 660 30.01 -10.36 29.42
C ARG A 660 29.59 -8.95 29.81
N VAL A 661 28.75 -8.36 28.98
CA VAL A 661 28.24 -6.98 29.11
C VAL A 661 26.70 -6.92 29.06
N GLY A 662 26.02 -8.07 29.16
CA GLY A 662 24.56 -8.14 29.13
C GLY A 662 23.95 -8.10 27.72
N GLY A 663 24.76 -8.42 26.70
CA GLY A 663 24.39 -8.34 25.29
C GLY A 663 25.02 -7.12 24.61
N THR A 664 25.01 -7.14 23.29
CA THR A 664 25.50 -6.05 22.43
C THR A 664 24.59 -5.98 21.22
N ILE A 665 24.15 -4.78 20.86
CA ILE A 665 23.36 -4.59 19.64
C ILE A 665 24.34 -4.42 18.48
N HIS A 666 24.18 -5.25 17.46
CA HIS A 666 25.00 -5.24 16.24
C HIS A 666 24.18 -4.75 15.06
N LEU A 667 24.57 -3.60 14.49
CA LEU A 667 24.00 -3.08 13.25
C LEU A 667 24.98 -3.31 12.09
N ILE A 668 24.63 -4.19 11.16
CA ILE A 668 25.45 -4.44 9.97
C ILE A 668 24.87 -3.62 8.81
N ILE A 669 25.62 -2.61 8.35
CA ILE A 669 25.28 -1.87 7.13
C ILE A 669 25.65 -2.76 5.94
N ASN A 670 24.68 -3.55 5.50
CA ASN A 670 24.83 -4.46 4.36
C ASN A 670 24.44 -3.79 3.04
N ASN A 671 25.36 -3.01 2.50
CA ASN A 671 25.26 -2.40 1.17
C ASN A 671 25.59 -3.38 0.02
N GLN A 672 25.70 -4.68 0.32
CA GLN A 672 25.94 -5.76 -0.65
C GLN A 672 27.25 -5.61 -1.45
N ILE A 673 28.22 -4.86 -0.95
CA ILE A 673 29.51 -4.69 -1.63
C ILE A 673 30.64 -4.32 -0.66
N GLY A 674 31.74 -5.07 -0.75
CA GLY A 674 32.99 -4.77 -0.04
C GLY A 674 33.97 -4.03 -0.94
N PHE A 675 33.88 -2.69 -1.00
CA PHE A 675 34.68 -1.87 -1.91
C PHE A 675 34.47 -2.23 -3.39
N THR A 676 35.23 -3.18 -3.94
CA THR A 676 35.05 -3.72 -5.31
C THR A 676 34.66 -5.20 -5.33
N THR A 677 34.62 -5.84 -4.15
CA THR A 677 34.39 -7.27 -4.00
C THR A 677 32.90 -7.55 -3.80
N ALA A 678 32.33 -8.35 -4.71
CA ALA A 678 30.95 -8.79 -4.59
C ALA A 678 30.78 -9.85 -3.46
N PRO A 679 29.59 -9.98 -2.86
CA PRO A 679 29.31 -10.88 -1.74
C PRO A 679 29.79 -12.32 -1.89
N GLN A 680 29.64 -12.90 -3.10
CA GLN A 680 30.04 -14.28 -3.39
C GLN A 680 31.56 -14.52 -3.30
N PHE A 681 32.37 -13.46 -3.30
CA PHE A 681 33.82 -13.52 -3.12
C PHE A 681 34.26 -13.06 -1.72
N ALA A 682 33.35 -12.50 -0.92
CA ALA A 682 33.63 -12.01 0.42
C ALA A 682 33.31 -13.03 1.53
N ARG A 683 32.41 -14.00 1.27
CA ARG A 683 31.98 -15.00 2.26
C ARG A 683 31.56 -16.32 1.61
N SER A 684 31.53 -17.39 2.42
CA SER A 684 31.06 -18.73 2.02
C SER A 684 29.63 -19.05 2.47
N SER A 685 29.01 -18.16 3.24
CA SER A 685 27.67 -18.31 3.82
C SER A 685 26.65 -17.43 3.07
N LEU A 686 25.36 -17.62 3.34
CA LEU A 686 24.31 -16.87 2.65
C LEU A 686 24.33 -15.39 3.11
N TYR A 687 24.27 -15.19 4.42
CA TYR A 687 24.27 -13.88 5.05
C TYR A 687 25.64 -13.55 5.63
N CYS A 688 25.99 -12.26 5.61
CA CYS A 688 27.19 -11.76 6.28
C CYS A 688 27.13 -11.97 7.80
N SER A 689 25.93 -12.01 8.37
CA SER A 689 25.67 -12.21 9.80
C SER A 689 25.75 -13.67 10.28
N ASP A 690 25.96 -14.65 9.39
CA ASP A 690 25.88 -16.08 9.74
C ASP A 690 26.87 -16.49 10.86
N VAL A 691 27.97 -15.77 11.04
CA VAL A 691 28.93 -15.99 12.15
C VAL A 691 28.27 -15.81 13.53
N ALA A 692 27.25 -14.96 13.65
CA ALA A 692 26.52 -14.71 14.90
C ALA A 692 25.70 -15.93 15.36
N LYS A 693 25.35 -16.86 14.47
CA LYS A 693 24.66 -18.10 14.83
C LYS A 693 25.46 -18.98 15.79
N SER A 694 26.79 -18.79 15.86
CA SER A 694 27.67 -19.51 16.78
C SER A 694 27.29 -19.35 18.26
N ILE A 695 26.67 -18.22 18.62
CA ILE A 695 26.23 -17.90 19.98
C ILE A 695 24.71 -17.90 20.14
N GLN A 696 23.98 -18.45 19.17
CA GLN A 696 22.52 -18.58 19.23
C GLN A 696 21.78 -17.26 19.47
N VAL A 697 22.18 -16.16 18.81
CA VAL A 697 21.43 -14.89 18.86
C VAL A 697 20.39 -14.80 17.75
N PRO A 698 19.26 -14.09 17.96
CA PRO A 698 18.33 -13.77 16.88
C PRO A 698 18.98 -12.81 15.88
N ILE A 699 18.70 -13.01 14.59
CA ILE A 699 19.19 -12.16 13.51
C ILE A 699 17.99 -11.62 12.75
N PHE A 700 17.94 -10.29 12.63
CA PHE A 700 16.93 -9.60 11.85
C PHE A 700 17.59 -9.02 10.59
N HIS A 701 17.09 -9.45 9.43
CA HIS A 701 17.38 -8.84 8.15
C HIS A 701 16.25 -7.89 7.82
N VAL A 702 16.57 -6.62 7.54
CA VAL A 702 15.55 -5.61 7.26
C VAL A 702 15.89 -4.83 6.00
N ASN A 703 14.87 -4.54 5.20
CA ASN A 703 15.01 -3.76 3.97
C ASN A 703 15.28 -2.29 4.31
N GLY A 704 16.42 -1.76 3.87
CA GLY A 704 16.83 -0.38 4.14
C GLY A 704 15.92 0.70 3.57
N ASP A 705 15.11 0.40 2.55
CA ASP A 705 14.12 1.32 1.97
C ASP A 705 12.80 1.37 2.77
N ASP A 706 12.64 0.52 3.78
CA ASP A 706 11.49 0.56 4.69
C ASP A 706 11.95 1.01 6.09
N PRO A 707 11.97 2.33 6.35
CA PRO A 707 12.45 2.86 7.62
C PRO A 707 11.49 2.59 8.79
N GLU A 708 10.20 2.36 8.54
CA GLU A 708 9.25 1.91 9.56
C GLU A 708 9.59 0.47 10.01
N ALA A 709 9.88 -0.42 9.06
CA ALA A 709 10.37 -1.77 9.37
C ALA A 709 11.71 -1.73 10.11
N CYS A 710 12.63 -0.84 9.73
CA CYS A 710 13.92 -0.64 10.39
C CYS A 710 13.74 -0.20 11.85
N ALA A 711 12.90 0.80 12.11
CA ALA A 711 12.56 1.25 13.46
C ALA A 711 11.87 0.14 14.27
N ARG A 712 10.98 -0.64 13.63
CA ARG A 712 10.32 -1.77 14.30
C ARG A 712 11.32 -2.83 14.75
N VAL A 713 12.29 -3.18 13.91
CA VAL A 713 13.36 -4.12 14.28
C VAL A 713 14.23 -3.56 15.40
N ALA A 714 14.48 -2.25 15.40
CA ALA A 714 15.23 -1.59 16.47
C ALA A 714 14.51 -1.61 17.84
N GLN A 715 13.17 -1.70 17.85
CA GLN A 715 12.36 -1.84 19.08
C GLN A 715 12.27 -3.27 19.60
N LEU A 716 12.45 -4.26 18.72
CA LEU A 716 12.43 -5.69 19.05
C LEU A 716 13.77 -6.09 19.68
#